data_AF-A0A3Q7IL38-F1
#
_entry.id   AF-A0A3Q7IL38-F1
#
_cell.length_a   1.000
_cell.length_b   1.000
_cell.length_c   1.000
_cell.angle_alpha   90.00
_cell.angle_beta   90.00
_cell.angle_gamma   90.00
#
_symmetry.space_group_name_H-M   'P 1'
#
loop_
_entity.id
_entity.type
_entity.pdbx_description
1 polymer ?
#
loop_
_entity_poly.entity_id
_entity_poly.type
_entity_poly.pdbx_seq_one_letter_code
_entity_poly.pdbx_strand_id
1 'polypeptide(L)'
;MAAPYEYEEGGYPQETDAVGYDPNFVPDSVKSFVVHLYRHIREKNVYEIHQMYETSFQTLSERMFKETPWPSVDAVAPYVDNDHVFCLLYREMWFRHLYARLSPTLRQRIDSWDNYCSLFQVVLHGVVNMQLPNQWLWDMVDEFVYQFQAFCQYRAKMKSKTAEEIALLRQYDQAWNVYGVLNFLQALVEKSTIIQILEREKEGLEEFTATDGYDYSGGSNVLKVLGYFSMIGLLRVHCLLGDYHTGLKCLRPIDITQQGVYTSVIGSHITTIYHYGFANLMLRRYVEAIHEFNKILLYIYKTKQYHQKSPQYEQILKKNEQMYALLAIALSLCPQVKLVEETVNSQLREKYGEKMARMLRYDEEASALYDELFSYACPKFITPSAPSFEEPLVNYNQDAYRLQLKMFLYEVKQQQLLAGVRSYLKVYSTISLGKLANYMDLDEPNLRAVLMTYKHKTHAVDSDGKIISNADVDFYIDEDMVRVVESKSAKKYGDYFLRQIVKLEGIMTDIDRIKLEILQIIVQSKQTLKRKAYCSKQKFRTTKMHTQQSPSPSADRRLSVLARHLEPSSVAVEGHSNHSIVGAPTSGNDGKQSVFSHIVRAPEDPILGVTVAYNKDTSPMKLNLGVGAYRTEEGKPLVLNVVRQAEQLLVNDRSRIKEYLPITGLADFNKLSAKLILGADSPAIQENRVTTVQCLSGTGSLRVGGEFLAQHYHQRTIYIPQPTWGNHTKIFALAGLSVKSYRYYDPATRGLHFQGLLEDLGSAPSGAIVLLHACAHNPTGVDPTKDQWEQIRRLMRSKGLLPFFDSAYQGFASGSLDTDAQSVRMFVADGGEVLVAQSYAKNMGLYGERVGALSIVCRNADVTSRVESQLKLVIRPMYSNPPIHGASIVATILKDRNLYHEWTLELKAMADRIIRMRQQLFDALRAKGTPGDWSHIIKQIGMFTFTGLNKEQVAFMTKEYHIYMTSDGRISMAGLSSRTVPHLTDAIHAAVTRAR
;
A
#
# COMPACT_ATOMS: atom_id res chain seq x y z
N MET A 1 -10.60 -13.51 -12.41
CA MET A 1 -11.50 -14.29 -13.27
C MET A 1 -12.74 -14.57 -12.45
N ALA A 2 -13.79 -13.75 -12.59
CA ALA A 2 -15.12 -14.10 -12.11
C ALA A 2 -15.88 -14.55 -13.36
N ALA A 3 -16.37 -15.78 -13.37
CA ALA A 3 -17.28 -16.24 -14.41
C ALA A 3 -18.63 -15.52 -14.23
N PRO A 4 -19.32 -15.14 -15.31
CA PRO A 4 -20.71 -14.69 -15.23
C PRO A 4 -21.58 -15.89 -14.85
N TYR A 5 -22.34 -15.77 -13.75
CA TYR A 5 -23.33 -16.77 -13.38
C TYR A 5 -24.59 -16.57 -14.25
N GLU A 6 -25.00 -17.63 -14.92
CA GLU A 6 -26.23 -17.71 -15.69
C GLU A 6 -27.46 -17.58 -14.77
N TYR A 7 -28.44 -16.79 -15.20
CA TYR A 7 -29.74 -16.65 -14.55
C TYR A 7 -30.59 -17.90 -14.86
N GLU A 8 -30.87 -18.73 -13.86
CA GLU A 8 -31.99 -19.69 -13.92
C GLU A 8 -33.25 -19.05 -13.34
N GLU A 9 -34.29 -18.95 -14.18
CA GLU A 9 -35.65 -18.58 -13.81
C GLU A 9 -36.28 -19.68 -12.93
N GLY A 10 -36.57 -19.34 -11.68
CA GLY A 10 -37.40 -20.15 -10.78
C GLY A 10 -38.45 -19.27 -10.11
N GLY A 11 -39.65 -19.24 -10.66
CA GLY A 11 -40.82 -18.61 -10.02
C GLY A 11 -41.43 -19.52 -8.98
N TYR A 12 -41.91 -18.96 -7.85
CA TYR A 12 -43.02 -19.42 -6.99
C TYR A 12 -43.26 -18.38 -5.85
N PRO A 13 -44.43 -18.39 -5.18
CA PRO A 13 -45.37 -17.26 -5.17
C PRO A 13 -45.21 -16.26 -4.01
N GLN A 14 -45.54 -15.00 -4.28
CA GLN A 14 -45.68 -13.95 -3.29
C GLN A 14 -47.04 -14.05 -2.58
N GLU A 15 -47.01 -14.32 -1.27
CA GLU A 15 -48.08 -13.90 -0.37
C GLU A 15 -47.57 -12.72 0.46
N THR A 16 -48.18 -11.55 0.27
CA THR A 16 -49.04 -10.92 1.28
C THR A 16 -49.64 -9.64 0.71
N ASP A 17 -50.94 -9.49 0.88
CA ASP A 17 -51.76 -8.35 0.50
C ASP A 17 -51.24 -7.01 1.06
N ALA A 18 -50.85 -6.12 0.15
CA ALA A 18 -50.94 -4.68 0.33
C ALA A 18 -51.40 -4.06 -1.01
N VAL A 19 -52.59 -3.49 -0.99
CA VAL A 19 -53.28 -2.91 -2.16
C VAL A 19 -52.42 -1.82 -2.82
N GLY A 20 -51.98 -2.05 -4.07
CA GLY A 20 -51.74 -0.97 -5.04
C GLY A 20 -50.31 -0.67 -5.53
N TYR A 21 -49.28 -1.46 -5.22
CA TYR A 21 -47.93 -1.22 -5.77
C TYR A 21 -47.56 -2.22 -6.87
N ASP A 22 -47.60 -1.78 -8.12
CA ASP A 22 -47.03 -2.51 -9.26
C ASP A 22 -45.62 -1.97 -9.58
N PRO A 23 -44.54 -2.74 -9.33
CA PRO A 23 -43.16 -2.33 -9.62
C PRO A 23 -42.86 -2.14 -11.11
N ASN A 24 -43.76 -2.58 -12.00
CA ASN A 24 -43.67 -2.40 -13.45
C ASN A 24 -44.42 -1.17 -13.97
N PHE A 25 -45.22 -0.51 -13.14
CA PHE A 25 -45.94 0.69 -13.51
C PHE A 25 -45.05 1.94 -13.37
N VAL A 26 -44.83 2.66 -14.47
CA VAL A 26 -44.05 3.91 -14.49
C VAL A 26 -44.99 5.10 -14.70
N PRO A 27 -45.20 5.96 -13.67
CA PRO A 27 -46.01 7.18 -13.82
C PRO A 27 -45.44 8.16 -14.85
N ASP A 28 -46.30 8.92 -15.54
CA ASP A 28 -45.87 9.88 -16.58
C ASP A 28 -44.87 10.93 -16.07
N SER A 29 -45.01 11.35 -14.81
CA SER A 29 -44.06 12.27 -14.15
C SER A 29 -42.67 11.65 -14.01
N VAL A 30 -42.58 10.35 -13.70
CA VAL A 30 -41.32 9.60 -13.60
C VAL A 30 -40.74 9.34 -14.97
N LYS A 31 -41.58 8.96 -15.96
CA LYS A 31 -41.15 8.78 -17.35
C LYS A 31 -40.53 10.06 -17.91
N SER A 32 -41.19 11.20 -17.70
CA SER A 32 -40.66 12.50 -18.11
C SER A 32 -39.34 12.79 -17.40
N PHE A 33 -39.27 12.60 -16.08
CA PHE A 33 -38.03 12.80 -15.31
C PHE A 33 -36.86 11.96 -15.84
N VAL A 34 -37.05 10.66 -16.07
CA VAL A 34 -36.00 9.74 -16.53
C VAL A 34 -35.49 10.14 -17.92
N VAL A 35 -36.40 10.41 -18.87
CA VAL A 35 -36.02 10.79 -20.25
C VAL A 35 -35.23 12.11 -20.25
N HIS A 36 -35.66 13.10 -19.47
CA HIS A 36 -34.96 14.38 -19.37
C HIS A 36 -33.59 14.23 -18.70
N LEU A 37 -33.48 13.41 -17.65
CA LEU A 37 -32.22 13.15 -16.95
C LEU A 37 -31.22 12.45 -17.88
N TYR A 38 -31.67 11.43 -18.61
CA TYR A 38 -30.86 10.70 -19.59
C TYR A 38 -30.34 11.63 -20.70
N ARG A 39 -31.20 12.50 -21.24
CA ARG A 39 -30.80 13.51 -22.23
C ARG A 39 -29.72 14.44 -21.68
N HIS A 40 -29.91 15.01 -20.49
CA HIS A 40 -28.96 15.97 -19.93
C HIS A 40 -27.62 15.35 -19.52
N ILE A 41 -27.61 14.08 -19.11
CA ILE A 41 -26.35 13.33 -18.89
C ILE A 41 -25.56 13.19 -20.19
N ARG A 42 -26.23 12.90 -21.31
CA ARG A 42 -25.58 12.80 -22.65
C ARG A 42 -25.12 14.16 -23.16
N GLU A 43 -25.86 15.22 -22.88
CA GLU A 43 -25.51 16.61 -23.21
C GLU A 43 -24.43 17.20 -22.27
N LYS A 44 -24.05 16.49 -21.19
CA LYS A 44 -23.12 16.96 -20.14
C LYS A 44 -23.57 18.26 -19.48
N ASN A 45 -24.88 18.49 -19.35
CA ASN A 45 -25.42 19.68 -18.72
C ASN A 45 -25.48 19.52 -17.19
N VAL A 46 -24.35 19.79 -16.53
CA VAL A 46 -24.20 19.62 -15.07
C VAL A 46 -25.22 20.41 -14.26
N TYR A 47 -25.58 21.63 -14.70
CA TYR A 47 -26.53 22.49 -13.98
C TYR A 47 -27.93 21.87 -13.92
N GLU A 48 -28.46 21.43 -15.06
CA GLU A 48 -29.78 20.77 -15.12
C GLU A 48 -29.77 19.43 -14.39
N ILE A 49 -28.69 18.63 -14.53
CA ILE A 49 -28.55 17.37 -13.78
C ILE A 49 -28.59 17.63 -12.27
N HIS A 50 -27.89 18.67 -11.79
CA HIS A 50 -27.90 19.05 -10.38
C HIS A 50 -29.29 19.46 -9.91
N GLN A 51 -30.01 20.30 -10.66
CA GLN A 51 -31.36 20.72 -10.33
C GLN A 51 -32.35 19.54 -10.30
N MET A 52 -32.26 18.64 -11.29
CA MET A 52 -33.08 17.44 -11.34
C MET A 52 -32.79 16.50 -10.18
N TYR A 53 -31.51 16.30 -9.83
CA TYR A 53 -31.08 15.42 -8.75
C TYR A 53 -31.44 15.96 -7.35
N GLU A 54 -31.17 17.24 -7.07
CA GLU A 54 -31.43 17.82 -5.74
C GLU A 54 -32.89 18.23 -5.54
N THR A 55 -33.55 18.77 -6.56
CA THR A 55 -34.89 19.35 -6.41
C THR A 55 -35.97 18.42 -6.94
N SER A 56 -35.91 18.03 -8.22
CA SER A 56 -36.99 17.28 -8.86
C SER A 56 -37.13 15.87 -8.29
N PHE A 57 -36.03 15.16 -8.09
CA PHE A 57 -36.02 13.81 -7.51
C PHE A 57 -36.56 13.80 -6.09
N GLN A 58 -36.16 14.74 -5.24
CA GLN A 58 -36.66 14.84 -3.86
C GLN A 58 -38.15 15.18 -3.83
N THR A 59 -38.60 16.14 -4.65
CA THR A 59 -40.01 16.53 -4.74
C THR A 59 -40.89 15.38 -5.20
N LEU A 60 -40.47 14.62 -6.23
CA LEU A 60 -41.20 13.44 -6.70
C LEU A 60 -41.20 12.32 -5.65
N SER A 61 -40.07 12.10 -4.97
CA SER A 61 -39.97 11.12 -3.89
C SER A 61 -40.92 11.43 -2.75
N GLU A 62 -41.05 12.70 -2.34
CA GLU A 62 -42.00 13.15 -1.30
C GLU A 62 -43.46 13.04 -1.72
N ARG A 63 -43.76 13.40 -2.97
CA ARG A 63 -45.14 13.44 -3.46
C ARG A 63 -45.71 12.05 -3.75
N MET A 64 -44.90 11.12 -4.25
CA MET A 64 -45.39 9.87 -4.84
C MET A 64 -44.79 8.60 -4.25
N PHE A 65 -43.59 8.66 -3.68
CA PHE A 65 -42.82 7.48 -3.24
C PHE A 65 -42.41 7.58 -1.78
N LYS A 66 -43.27 8.16 -0.93
CA LYS A 66 -42.96 8.37 0.49
C LYS A 66 -42.80 7.04 1.25
N GLU A 67 -43.68 6.08 0.97
CA GLU A 67 -43.75 4.77 1.62
C GLU A 67 -43.49 3.60 0.65
N THR A 68 -43.29 3.90 -0.64
CA THR A 68 -43.06 2.92 -1.70
C THR A 68 -41.72 3.17 -2.40
N PRO A 69 -41.07 2.13 -2.96
CA PRO A 69 -39.88 2.32 -3.77
C PRO A 69 -40.24 2.96 -5.12
N TRP A 70 -39.27 3.62 -5.74
CA TRP A 70 -39.39 4.06 -7.13
C TRP A 70 -39.60 2.85 -8.08
N PRO A 71 -40.09 3.05 -9.32
CA PRO A 71 -40.25 1.95 -10.28
C PRO A 71 -38.95 1.18 -10.51
N SER A 72 -39.08 -0.09 -10.89
CA SER A 72 -37.92 -0.95 -11.13
C SER A 72 -37.09 -0.47 -12.34
N VAL A 73 -35.81 -0.82 -12.36
CA VAL A 73 -34.90 -0.48 -13.47
C VAL A 73 -35.41 -1.10 -14.79
N ASP A 74 -35.91 -2.33 -14.73
CA ASP A 74 -36.40 -3.07 -15.89
C ASP A 74 -37.62 -2.39 -16.54
N ALA A 75 -38.47 -1.75 -15.72
CA ALA A 75 -39.61 -0.97 -16.22
C ALA A 75 -39.20 0.36 -16.87
N VAL A 76 -38.05 0.91 -16.49
CA VAL A 76 -37.56 2.22 -16.94
C VAL A 76 -36.59 2.10 -18.13
N ALA A 77 -35.84 0.99 -18.23
CA ALA A 77 -34.84 0.75 -19.27
C ALA A 77 -35.33 0.98 -20.72
N PRO A 78 -36.57 0.61 -21.10
CA PRO A 78 -37.08 0.86 -22.45
C PRO A 78 -37.18 2.34 -22.83
N TYR A 79 -37.26 3.26 -21.87
CA TYR A 79 -37.38 4.70 -22.11
C TYR A 79 -36.03 5.41 -22.32
N VAL A 80 -34.92 4.71 -22.14
CA VAL A 80 -33.54 5.25 -22.16
C VAL A 80 -32.61 4.43 -23.04
N ASP A 81 -33.14 3.87 -24.13
CA ASP A 81 -32.42 3.03 -25.10
C ASP A 81 -31.74 1.78 -24.48
N ASN A 82 -32.17 1.34 -23.30
CA ASN A 82 -31.48 0.31 -22.50
C ASN A 82 -30.00 0.64 -22.24
N ASP A 83 -29.65 1.92 -22.08
CA ASP A 83 -28.28 2.34 -21.74
C ASP A 83 -27.86 1.75 -20.39
N HIS A 84 -26.87 0.86 -20.42
CA HIS A 84 -26.39 0.14 -19.26
C HIS A 84 -25.82 1.08 -18.17
N VAL A 85 -25.11 2.15 -18.55
CA VAL A 85 -24.49 3.09 -17.59
C VAL A 85 -25.58 3.92 -16.92
N PHE A 86 -26.55 4.40 -17.68
CA PHE A 86 -27.69 5.12 -17.11
C PHE A 86 -28.52 4.23 -16.17
N CYS A 87 -28.75 2.96 -16.55
CA CYS A 87 -29.48 2.01 -15.70
C CYS A 87 -28.77 1.78 -14.35
N LEU A 88 -27.44 1.70 -14.33
CA LEU A 88 -26.65 1.59 -13.10
C LEU A 88 -26.76 2.86 -12.22
N LEU A 89 -26.73 4.05 -12.84
CA LEU A 89 -26.92 5.33 -12.14
C LEU A 89 -28.33 5.48 -11.56
N TYR A 90 -29.36 5.07 -12.32
CA TYR A 90 -30.74 5.06 -11.84
C TYR A 90 -30.91 4.07 -10.69
N ARG A 91 -30.34 2.86 -10.79
CA ARG A 91 -30.35 1.85 -9.73
C ARG A 91 -29.64 2.33 -8.45
N GLU A 92 -28.59 3.13 -8.60
CA GLU A 92 -27.89 3.79 -7.49
C GLU A 92 -28.82 4.79 -6.76
N MET A 93 -29.51 5.67 -7.50
CA MET A 93 -30.52 6.58 -6.93
C MET A 93 -31.68 5.83 -6.27
N TRP A 94 -32.11 4.73 -6.87
CA TRP A 94 -33.16 3.85 -6.34
C TRP A 94 -32.77 3.26 -4.98
N PHE A 95 -31.56 2.72 -4.86
CA PHE A 95 -31.05 2.21 -3.58
C PHE A 95 -30.86 3.32 -2.55
N ARG A 96 -30.40 4.52 -2.94
CA ARG A 96 -30.29 5.65 -2.02
C ARG A 96 -31.65 6.04 -1.43
N HIS A 97 -32.70 6.10 -2.25
CA HIS A 97 -34.08 6.32 -1.77
C HIS A 97 -34.54 5.21 -0.82
N LEU A 98 -34.29 3.95 -1.17
CA LEU A 98 -34.63 2.79 -0.36
C LEU A 98 -33.98 2.86 1.04
N TYR A 99 -32.71 3.21 1.13
CA TYR A 99 -32.00 3.34 2.42
C TYR A 99 -32.37 4.60 3.20
N ALA A 100 -32.77 5.68 2.53
CA ALA A 100 -33.15 6.94 3.17
C ALA A 100 -34.56 6.91 3.77
N ARG A 101 -35.52 6.23 3.12
CA ARG A 101 -36.95 6.30 3.49
C ARG A 101 -37.57 4.97 3.89
N LEU A 102 -37.02 3.86 3.42
CA LEU A 102 -37.56 2.52 3.63
C LEU A 102 -36.57 1.66 4.42
N SER A 103 -36.95 0.41 4.69
CA SER A 103 -36.09 -0.57 5.34
C SER A 103 -35.68 -1.64 4.33
N PRO A 104 -34.42 -1.66 3.86
CA PRO A 104 -33.99 -2.62 2.85
C PRO A 104 -33.91 -4.05 3.39
N THR A 105 -34.41 -5.00 2.61
CA THR A 105 -34.32 -6.45 2.87
C THR A 105 -32.89 -6.96 2.65
N LEU A 106 -32.55 -8.14 3.15
CA LEU A 106 -31.21 -8.71 2.98
C LEU A 106 -30.82 -8.83 1.49
N ARG A 107 -31.74 -9.30 0.64
CA ARG A 107 -31.51 -9.41 -0.81
C ARG A 107 -31.22 -8.06 -1.45
N GLN A 108 -32.00 -7.03 -1.12
CA GLN A 108 -31.78 -5.66 -1.61
C GLN A 108 -30.42 -5.08 -1.17
N ARG A 109 -29.92 -5.44 0.01
CA ARG A 109 -28.58 -5.03 0.48
C ARG A 109 -27.46 -5.71 -0.32
N ILE A 110 -27.67 -6.94 -0.78
CA ILE A 110 -26.70 -7.65 -1.63
C ILE A 110 -26.76 -7.08 -3.06
N ASP A 111 -27.96 -6.88 -3.58
CA ASP A 111 -28.18 -6.28 -4.89
C ASP A 111 -27.58 -4.86 -4.99
N SER A 112 -27.60 -4.10 -3.89
CA SER A 112 -26.97 -2.78 -3.84
C SER A 112 -25.43 -2.85 -3.88
N TRP A 113 -24.83 -3.85 -3.23
CA TRP A 113 -23.39 -4.13 -3.35
C TRP A 113 -22.99 -4.45 -4.79
N ASP A 114 -23.73 -5.33 -5.44
CA ASP A 114 -23.45 -5.74 -6.82
C ASP A 114 -23.61 -4.57 -7.81
N ASN A 115 -24.57 -3.67 -7.55
CA ASN A 115 -24.73 -2.44 -8.33
C ASN A 115 -23.51 -1.51 -8.19
N TYR A 116 -23.03 -1.24 -6.97
CA TYR A 116 -21.83 -0.43 -6.77
C TYR A 116 -20.58 -1.08 -7.35
N CYS A 117 -20.43 -2.41 -7.22
CA CYS A 117 -19.33 -3.14 -7.84
C CYS A 117 -19.33 -2.96 -9.37
N SER A 118 -20.50 -3.10 -10.00
CA SER A 118 -20.67 -2.93 -11.44
C SER A 118 -20.41 -1.48 -11.86
N LEU A 119 -20.98 -0.51 -11.14
CA LEU A 119 -20.81 0.92 -11.41
C LEU A 119 -19.33 1.34 -11.31
N PHE A 120 -18.64 0.96 -10.23
CA PHE A 120 -17.22 1.27 -10.08
C PHE A 120 -16.34 0.50 -11.07
N GLN A 121 -16.68 -0.73 -11.45
CA GLN A 121 -15.95 -1.44 -12.51
C GLN A 121 -16.07 -0.73 -13.85
N VAL A 122 -17.25 -0.22 -14.21
CA VAL A 122 -17.47 0.59 -15.42
C VAL A 122 -16.63 1.88 -15.36
N VAL A 123 -16.57 2.54 -14.20
CA VAL A 123 -15.74 3.75 -14.02
C VAL A 123 -14.24 3.44 -14.08
N LEU A 124 -13.80 2.29 -13.58
CA LEU A 124 -12.38 1.89 -13.54
C LEU A 124 -11.85 1.33 -14.86
N HIS A 125 -12.69 0.71 -15.69
CA HIS A 125 -12.29 0.02 -16.93
C HIS A 125 -12.85 0.67 -18.20
N GLY A 126 -13.92 1.46 -18.09
CA GLY A 126 -14.58 2.11 -19.22
C GLY A 126 -14.11 3.55 -19.44
N VAL A 127 -14.17 4.02 -20.69
CA VAL A 127 -14.03 5.45 -21.02
C VAL A 127 -15.35 6.13 -20.69
N VAL A 128 -15.53 6.53 -19.44
CA VAL A 128 -16.72 7.25 -19.00
C VAL A 128 -16.67 8.67 -19.57
N ASN A 129 -17.55 8.98 -20.53
CA ASN A 129 -17.61 10.26 -21.22
C ASN A 129 -18.83 11.10 -20.79
N MET A 130 -19.00 11.30 -19.49
CA MET A 130 -20.08 12.13 -18.92
C MET A 130 -19.53 13.10 -17.87
N GLN A 131 -20.26 14.18 -17.60
CA GLN A 131 -20.00 15.06 -16.46
C GLN A 131 -21.17 14.96 -15.48
N LEU A 132 -20.87 14.72 -14.20
CA LEU A 132 -21.87 14.61 -13.14
C LEU A 132 -21.63 15.67 -12.06
N PRO A 133 -22.68 16.16 -11.39
CA PRO A 133 -22.53 17.11 -10.28
C PRO A 133 -21.68 16.52 -9.15
N ASN A 134 -20.74 17.31 -8.60
CA ASN A 134 -19.92 16.91 -7.46
C ASN A 134 -20.74 16.45 -6.24
N GLN A 135 -21.94 17.02 -6.04
CA GLN A 135 -22.88 16.59 -5.00
C GLN A 135 -23.27 15.11 -5.17
N TRP A 136 -23.66 14.70 -6.38
CA TRP A 136 -24.04 13.31 -6.63
C TRP A 136 -22.83 12.37 -6.55
N LEU A 137 -21.65 12.79 -7.03
CA LEU A 137 -20.42 11.99 -6.91
C LEU A 137 -19.99 11.79 -5.46
N TRP A 138 -20.13 12.83 -4.61
CA TRP A 138 -19.94 12.71 -3.17
C TRP A 138 -20.94 11.74 -2.57
N ASP A 139 -22.23 11.89 -2.89
CA ASP A 139 -23.29 11.05 -2.35
C ASP A 139 -23.10 9.58 -2.74
N MET A 140 -22.54 9.26 -3.91
CA MET A 140 -22.20 7.88 -4.30
C MET A 140 -21.16 7.27 -3.35
N VAL A 141 -20.10 8.00 -3.03
CA VAL A 141 -19.03 7.52 -2.13
C VAL A 141 -19.52 7.47 -0.69
N ASP A 142 -20.22 8.50 -0.23
CA ASP A 142 -20.73 8.58 1.14
C ASP A 142 -21.80 7.52 1.41
N GLU A 143 -22.68 7.28 0.44
CA GLU A 143 -23.69 6.22 0.50
C GLU A 143 -23.04 4.84 0.43
N PHE A 144 -22.04 4.61 -0.42
CA PHE A 144 -21.28 3.35 -0.46
C PHE A 144 -20.70 2.99 0.92
N VAL A 145 -20.08 3.95 1.60
CA VAL A 145 -19.56 3.73 2.97
C VAL A 145 -20.68 3.60 4.00
N TYR A 146 -21.80 4.31 3.83
CA TYR A 146 -22.98 4.18 4.70
C TYR A 146 -23.66 2.81 4.58
N GLN A 147 -23.87 2.29 3.37
CA GLN A 147 -24.49 0.98 3.14
C GLN A 147 -23.60 -0.14 3.67
N PHE A 148 -22.29 -0.03 3.50
CA PHE A 148 -21.32 -0.90 4.17
C PHE A 148 -21.49 -0.88 5.69
N GLN A 149 -21.53 0.31 6.29
CA GLN A 149 -21.72 0.48 7.74
C GLN A 149 -23.07 -0.09 8.21
N ALA A 150 -24.15 0.16 7.46
CA ALA A 150 -25.48 -0.33 7.75
C ALA A 150 -25.57 -1.86 7.63
N PHE A 151 -24.89 -2.45 6.65
CA PHE A 151 -24.79 -3.90 6.50
C PHE A 151 -24.00 -4.53 7.65
N CYS A 152 -22.86 -3.93 8.05
CA CYS A 152 -22.11 -4.34 9.24
C CYS A 152 -22.99 -4.36 10.50
N GLN A 153 -23.78 -3.31 10.69
CA GLN A 153 -24.69 -3.22 11.83
C GLN A 153 -25.84 -4.21 11.75
N TYR A 154 -26.40 -4.43 10.57
CA TYR A 154 -27.44 -5.42 10.33
C TYR A 154 -26.95 -6.84 10.56
N ARG A 155 -25.76 -7.23 10.07
CA ARG A 155 -25.19 -8.57 10.30
C ARG A 155 -24.91 -8.82 11.78
N ALA A 156 -24.43 -7.82 12.52
CA ALA A 156 -24.07 -7.97 13.93
C ALA A 156 -25.28 -7.98 14.90
N LYS A 157 -26.50 -7.64 14.45
CA LYS A 157 -27.73 -7.75 15.24
C LYS A 157 -28.36 -9.14 15.10
N MET A 158 -27.89 -10.12 15.86
CA MET A 158 -28.39 -11.51 15.77
C MET A 158 -29.73 -11.76 16.51
N LYS A 159 -30.02 -10.99 17.57
CA LYS A 159 -31.20 -11.21 18.44
C LYS A 159 -32.56 -11.13 17.73
N SER A 160 -32.65 -10.46 16.59
CA SER A 160 -33.91 -10.19 15.88
C SER A 160 -34.02 -10.92 14.54
N LYS A 161 -33.16 -11.91 14.27
CA LYS A 161 -33.10 -12.58 12.97
C LYS A 161 -33.73 -13.97 12.99
N THR A 162 -34.40 -14.33 11.90
CA THR A 162 -34.92 -15.70 11.71
C THR A 162 -33.80 -16.67 11.31
N ALA A 163 -34.04 -17.98 11.46
CA ALA A 163 -33.08 -19.01 11.05
C ALA A 163 -32.77 -18.95 9.54
N GLU A 164 -33.75 -18.58 8.72
CA GLU A 164 -33.63 -18.40 7.27
C GLU A 164 -32.74 -17.20 6.92
N GLU A 165 -32.90 -16.06 7.61
CA GLU A 165 -32.03 -14.89 7.44
C GLU A 165 -30.58 -15.19 7.83
N ILE A 166 -30.37 -16.01 8.86
CA ILE A 166 -29.03 -16.45 9.27
C ILE A 166 -28.40 -17.37 8.22
N ALA A 167 -29.18 -18.27 7.62
CA ALA A 167 -28.71 -19.12 6.52
C ALA A 167 -28.32 -18.31 5.28
N LEU A 168 -29.13 -17.31 4.91
CA LEU A 168 -28.82 -16.39 3.81
C LEU A 168 -27.57 -15.54 4.11
N LEU A 169 -27.40 -15.06 5.35
CA LEU A 169 -26.18 -14.34 5.74
C LEU A 169 -24.91 -15.20 5.63
N ARG A 170 -25.02 -16.51 5.90
CA ARG A 170 -23.90 -17.47 5.70
C ARG A 170 -23.58 -17.66 4.22
N GLN A 171 -24.60 -17.68 3.35
CA GLN A 171 -24.42 -17.83 1.90
C GLN A 171 -23.73 -16.61 1.28
N TYR A 172 -24.06 -15.40 1.75
CA TYR A 172 -23.60 -14.13 1.17
C TYR A 172 -22.58 -13.37 2.04
N ASP A 173 -21.75 -14.07 2.82
CA ASP A 173 -20.75 -13.45 3.72
C ASP A 173 -19.71 -12.57 2.98
N GLN A 174 -19.56 -12.76 1.67
CA GLN A 174 -18.66 -11.96 0.84
C GLN A 174 -19.20 -10.57 0.47
N ALA A 175 -20.52 -10.35 0.54
CA ALA A 175 -21.11 -9.04 0.24
C ALA A 175 -20.71 -8.02 1.32
N TRP A 176 -20.38 -6.79 0.91
CA TRP A 176 -19.97 -5.72 1.84
C TRP A 176 -18.85 -6.15 2.81
N ASN A 177 -17.89 -6.95 2.33
CA ASN A 177 -16.71 -7.29 3.11
C ASN A 177 -15.75 -6.09 3.18
N VAL A 178 -14.98 -6.00 4.27
CA VAL A 178 -14.08 -4.86 4.54
C VAL A 178 -13.04 -4.72 3.42
N TYR A 179 -12.47 -5.85 2.99
CA TYR A 179 -11.44 -5.89 1.96
C TYR A 179 -11.94 -5.38 0.62
N GLY A 180 -13.16 -5.75 0.22
CA GLY A 180 -13.79 -5.33 -1.03
C GLY A 180 -14.04 -3.83 -1.04
N VAL A 181 -14.62 -3.29 0.04
CA VAL A 181 -14.87 -1.84 0.17
C VAL A 181 -13.56 -1.05 0.10
N LEU A 182 -12.54 -1.47 0.86
CA LEU A 182 -11.21 -0.83 0.82
C LEU A 182 -10.57 -0.94 -0.57
N ASN A 183 -10.65 -2.10 -1.23
CA ASN A 183 -10.07 -2.32 -2.55
C ASN A 183 -10.72 -1.44 -3.62
N PHE A 184 -12.05 -1.29 -3.62
CA PHE A 184 -12.72 -0.42 -4.60
C PHE A 184 -12.38 1.05 -4.39
N LEU A 185 -12.40 1.54 -3.15
CA LEU A 185 -12.01 2.92 -2.85
C LEU A 185 -10.54 3.18 -3.21
N GLN A 186 -9.63 2.26 -2.87
CA GLN A 186 -8.22 2.35 -3.21
C GLN A 186 -8.00 2.29 -4.74
N ALA A 187 -8.72 1.42 -5.45
CA ALA A 187 -8.65 1.33 -6.91
C ALA A 187 -9.09 2.63 -7.60
N LEU A 188 -10.13 3.30 -7.10
CA LEU A 188 -10.57 4.60 -7.59
C LEU A 188 -9.49 5.68 -7.38
N VAL A 189 -8.81 5.67 -6.22
CA VAL A 189 -7.69 6.60 -5.94
C VAL A 189 -6.51 6.34 -6.88
N GLU A 190 -6.12 5.07 -7.07
CA GLU A 190 -4.96 4.71 -7.89
C GLU A 190 -5.19 4.97 -9.38
N LYS A 191 -6.37 4.59 -9.91
CA LYS A 191 -6.69 4.76 -11.34
C LYS A 191 -6.97 6.20 -11.73
N SER A 192 -7.51 7.01 -10.82
CA SER A 192 -7.76 8.43 -11.06
C SER A 192 -6.47 9.26 -11.13
N THR A 193 -5.33 8.73 -10.68
CA THR A 193 -4.05 9.45 -10.54
C THR A 193 -4.16 10.73 -9.70
N ILE A 194 -5.19 10.83 -8.85
CA ILE A 194 -5.53 12.07 -8.12
C ILE A 194 -4.40 12.55 -7.21
N ILE A 195 -3.62 11.63 -6.63
CA ILE A 195 -2.47 11.99 -5.79
C ILE A 195 -1.43 12.77 -6.60
N GLN A 196 -1.15 12.34 -7.85
CA GLN A 196 -0.19 13.02 -8.72
C GLN A 196 -0.70 14.37 -9.20
N ILE A 197 -2.02 14.48 -9.46
CA ILE A 197 -2.68 15.74 -9.82
C ILE A 197 -2.53 16.77 -8.69
N LEU A 198 -2.81 16.38 -7.45
CA LEU A 198 -2.67 17.25 -6.28
C LEU A 198 -1.21 17.61 -5.96
N GLU A 199 -0.26 16.72 -6.25
CA GLU A 199 1.18 17.02 -6.13
C GLU A 199 1.64 18.05 -7.17
N ARG A 200 1.21 17.92 -8.43
CA ARG A 200 1.51 18.88 -9.50
C ARG A 200 0.85 20.24 -9.32
N GLU A 201 -0.32 20.28 -8.70
CA GLU A 201 -0.98 21.52 -8.31
C GLU A 201 -0.16 22.30 -7.27
N LYS A 202 0.50 21.61 -6.32
CA LYS A 202 1.44 22.25 -5.38
C LYS A 202 2.66 22.84 -6.08
N GLU A 203 3.02 22.32 -7.25
CA GLU A 203 4.08 22.83 -8.13
C GLU A 203 3.59 23.92 -9.11
N GLY A 204 2.29 24.24 -9.11
CA GLY A 204 1.66 25.25 -9.98
C GLY A 204 1.43 24.80 -11.42
N LEU A 205 1.44 23.49 -11.71
CA LEU A 205 1.36 22.92 -13.05
C LEU A 205 -0.06 22.49 -13.47
N GLU A 206 -0.99 22.35 -12.53
CA GLU A 206 -2.39 21.94 -12.76
C GLU A 206 -3.36 22.75 -11.87
N GLU A 207 -4.59 22.99 -12.33
CA GLU A 207 -5.63 23.77 -11.64
C GLU A 207 -6.85 22.90 -11.28
N PHE A 208 -6.63 21.83 -10.52
CA PHE A 208 -7.70 20.87 -10.19
C PHE A 208 -8.67 21.40 -9.12
N THR A 209 -8.15 21.99 -8.03
CA THR A 209 -9.00 22.55 -6.97
C THR A 209 -9.65 23.86 -7.37
N ALA A 210 -9.00 24.67 -8.22
CA ALA A 210 -9.54 25.93 -8.71
C ALA A 210 -10.76 25.75 -9.63
N THR A 211 -10.88 24.60 -10.29
CA THR A 211 -12.00 24.25 -11.19
C THR A 211 -13.05 23.37 -10.51
N ASP A 212 -12.97 23.16 -9.19
CA ASP A 212 -13.77 22.19 -8.45
C ASP A 212 -13.73 20.76 -9.07
N GLY A 213 -12.64 20.43 -9.76
CA GLY A 213 -12.47 19.16 -10.47
C GLY A 213 -13.24 19.03 -11.79
N TYR A 214 -13.90 20.09 -12.28
CA TYR A 214 -14.55 20.10 -13.59
C TYR A 214 -13.58 20.39 -14.72
N ASP A 215 -13.76 19.67 -15.83
CA ASP A 215 -13.00 19.89 -17.05
C ASP A 215 -13.81 20.74 -18.04
N TYR A 216 -13.54 22.04 -18.07
CA TYR A 216 -14.20 22.99 -18.97
C TYR A 216 -13.78 22.82 -20.45
N SER A 217 -12.82 21.95 -20.75
CA SER A 217 -12.44 21.57 -22.13
C SER A 217 -13.29 20.42 -22.71
N GLY A 218 -14.26 19.90 -21.94
CA GLY A 218 -15.22 18.89 -22.37
C GLY A 218 -14.91 17.44 -21.94
N GLY A 219 -13.88 17.22 -21.12
CA GLY A 219 -13.56 15.92 -20.52
C GLY A 219 -14.53 15.47 -19.41
N SER A 220 -14.32 14.28 -18.85
CA SER A 220 -15.14 13.77 -17.74
C SER A 220 -14.52 14.13 -16.38
N ASN A 221 -15.34 14.63 -15.45
CA ASN A 221 -14.93 14.86 -14.05
C ASN A 221 -15.09 13.63 -13.16
N VAL A 222 -15.85 12.62 -13.60
CA VAL A 222 -16.34 11.52 -12.77
C VAL A 222 -15.21 10.73 -12.11
N LEU A 223 -14.24 10.22 -12.88
CA LEU A 223 -13.16 9.39 -12.31
C LEU A 223 -12.24 10.17 -11.37
N LYS A 224 -11.87 11.41 -11.73
CA LYS A 224 -10.96 12.25 -10.92
C LYS A 224 -11.61 12.67 -9.61
N VAL A 225 -12.86 13.12 -9.66
CA VAL A 225 -13.62 13.56 -8.48
C VAL A 225 -14.03 12.37 -7.61
N LEU A 226 -14.40 11.21 -8.18
CA LEU A 226 -14.61 9.98 -7.40
C LEU A 226 -13.33 9.51 -6.72
N GLY A 227 -12.18 9.59 -7.39
CA GLY A 227 -10.88 9.31 -6.77
C GLY A 227 -10.60 10.25 -5.59
N TYR A 228 -10.88 11.54 -5.75
CA TYR A 228 -10.73 12.54 -4.69
C TYR A 228 -11.65 12.25 -3.48
N PHE A 229 -12.94 12.04 -3.70
CA PHE A 229 -13.87 11.69 -2.62
C PHE A 229 -13.60 10.30 -2.02
N SER A 230 -13.03 9.37 -2.78
CA SER A 230 -12.62 8.06 -2.26
C SER A 230 -11.51 8.15 -1.22
N MET A 231 -10.62 9.16 -1.28
CA MET A 231 -9.65 9.42 -0.19
C MET A 231 -10.36 9.77 1.13
N ILE A 232 -11.43 10.57 1.06
CA ILE A 232 -12.27 10.93 2.22
C ILE A 232 -13.07 9.70 2.70
N GLY A 233 -13.58 8.90 1.75
CA GLY A 233 -14.22 7.61 2.04
C GLY A 233 -13.29 6.65 2.78
N LEU A 234 -12.03 6.55 2.36
CA LEU A 234 -11.00 5.74 3.04
C LEU A 234 -10.75 6.24 4.47
N LEU A 235 -10.60 7.55 4.69
CA LEU A 235 -10.50 8.12 6.04
C LEU A 235 -11.70 7.69 6.91
N ARG A 236 -12.92 7.83 6.38
CA ARG A 236 -14.15 7.44 7.09
C ARG A 236 -14.13 5.95 7.44
N VAL A 237 -13.83 5.05 6.49
CA VAL A 237 -13.78 3.59 6.73
C VAL A 237 -12.72 3.25 7.78
N HIS A 238 -11.52 3.81 7.68
CA HIS A 238 -10.45 3.57 8.66
C HIS A 238 -10.83 4.07 10.07
N CYS A 239 -11.51 5.21 10.19
CA CYS A 239 -12.05 5.68 11.46
C CYS A 239 -13.13 4.74 12.02
N LEU A 240 -13.98 4.16 11.19
CA LEU A 240 -14.99 3.18 11.62
C LEU A 240 -14.36 1.87 12.13
N LEU A 241 -13.20 1.50 11.59
CA LEU A 241 -12.42 0.32 11.98
C LEU A 241 -11.49 0.57 13.19
N GLY A 242 -11.24 1.84 13.54
CA GLY A 242 -10.33 2.22 14.63
C GLY A 242 -8.86 2.36 14.23
N ASP A 243 -8.54 2.39 12.93
CA ASP A 243 -7.17 2.64 12.41
C ASP A 243 -7.00 4.10 12.01
N TYR A 244 -6.83 4.97 13.00
CA TYR A 244 -6.74 6.41 12.80
C TYR A 244 -5.47 6.83 12.04
N HIS A 245 -4.36 6.11 12.20
CA HIS A 245 -3.09 6.47 11.58
C HIS A 245 -3.13 6.28 10.06
N THR A 246 -3.63 5.13 9.60
CA THR A 246 -3.80 4.88 8.16
C THR A 246 -4.84 5.81 7.57
N GLY A 247 -5.94 6.07 8.29
CA GLY A 247 -6.96 7.04 7.86
C GLY A 247 -6.39 8.44 7.58
N LEU A 248 -5.57 8.98 8.49
CA LEU A 248 -4.92 10.28 8.29
C LEU A 248 -3.89 10.26 7.14
N LYS A 249 -3.19 9.13 6.96
CA LYS A 249 -2.23 8.96 5.86
C LYS A 249 -2.91 9.04 4.49
N CYS A 250 -4.12 8.49 4.34
CA CYS A 250 -4.89 8.56 3.10
C CYS A 250 -5.27 10.01 2.72
N LEU A 251 -5.46 10.89 3.71
CA LEU A 251 -5.83 12.29 3.48
C LEU A 251 -4.62 13.23 3.30
N ARG A 252 -3.39 12.77 3.57
CA ARG A 252 -2.16 13.58 3.48
C ARG A 252 -1.96 14.36 2.16
N PRO A 253 -2.34 13.83 0.97
CA PRO A 253 -2.22 14.58 -0.27
C PRO A 253 -3.06 15.87 -0.29
N ILE A 254 -4.23 15.85 0.38
CA ILE A 254 -5.18 16.97 0.44
C ILE A 254 -4.73 17.95 1.53
N ASP A 255 -4.58 19.23 1.15
CA ASP A 255 -4.34 20.30 2.11
C ASP A 255 -5.67 20.76 2.74
N ILE A 256 -5.92 20.32 3.97
CA ILE A 256 -7.15 20.64 4.74
C ILE A 256 -7.16 22.10 5.20
N THR A 257 -6.01 22.78 5.19
CA THR A 257 -5.92 24.18 5.60
C THR A 257 -6.50 25.12 4.54
N GLN A 258 -6.46 24.71 3.26
CA GLN A 258 -6.93 25.48 2.11
C GLN A 258 -8.34 25.06 1.66
N GLN A 259 -8.95 25.89 0.79
CA GLN A 259 -10.18 25.49 0.11
C GLN A 259 -9.84 24.48 -0.99
N GLY A 260 -10.59 23.38 -1.05
CA GLY A 260 -10.43 22.35 -2.07
C GLY A 260 -11.77 21.78 -2.50
N VAL A 261 -11.77 20.78 -3.38
CA VAL A 261 -13.02 20.18 -3.94
C VAL A 261 -13.95 19.64 -2.85
N TYR A 262 -13.41 19.17 -1.71
CA TYR A 262 -14.24 18.75 -0.57
C TYR A 262 -15.06 19.89 0.07
N THR A 263 -14.65 21.15 -0.10
CA THR A 263 -15.38 22.32 0.39
C THR A 263 -16.51 22.75 -0.54
N SER A 264 -16.52 22.27 -1.79
CA SER A 264 -17.58 22.55 -2.76
C SER A 264 -18.91 21.88 -2.37
N VAL A 265 -18.84 20.78 -1.61
CA VAL A 265 -19.99 20.02 -1.11
C VAL A 265 -20.02 20.08 0.41
N ILE A 266 -21.09 20.63 0.99
CA ILE A 266 -21.23 20.83 2.44
C ILE A 266 -21.12 19.50 3.21
N GLY A 267 -21.78 18.45 2.72
CA GLY A 267 -21.73 17.11 3.32
C GLY A 267 -20.31 16.54 3.36
N SER A 268 -19.54 16.76 2.29
CA SER A 268 -18.14 16.34 2.20
C SER A 268 -17.25 17.13 3.16
N HIS A 269 -17.44 18.46 3.23
CA HIS A 269 -16.70 19.32 4.14
C HIS A 269 -16.89 18.92 5.60
N ILE A 270 -18.14 18.74 6.04
CA ILE A 270 -18.48 18.34 7.41
C ILE A 270 -17.94 16.94 7.71
N THR A 271 -18.13 15.99 6.81
CA THR A 271 -17.70 14.59 7.01
C THR A 271 -16.19 14.46 7.09
N THR A 272 -15.46 15.19 6.25
CA THR A 272 -13.98 15.21 6.24
C THR A 272 -13.46 15.74 7.57
N ILE A 273 -13.91 16.92 8.00
CA ILE A 273 -13.43 17.54 9.23
C ILE A 273 -13.84 16.75 10.47
N TYR A 274 -15.06 16.19 10.49
CA TYR A 274 -15.51 15.36 11.60
C TYR A 274 -14.60 14.13 11.80
N HIS A 275 -14.32 13.36 10.75
CA HIS A 275 -13.46 12.17 10.87
C HIS A 275 -11.99 12.51 11.05
N TYR A 276 -11.49 13.57 10.42
CA TYR A 276 -10.12 14.06 10.60
C TYR A 276 -9.88 14.55 12.04
N GLY A 277 -10.79 15.37 12.57
CA GLY A 277 -10.75 15.86 13.95
C GLY A 277 -10.86 14.72 14.96
N PHE A 278 -11.75 13.74 14.71
CA PHE A 278 -11.89 12.57 15.57
C PHE A 278 -10.63 11.69 15.57
N ALA A 279 -10.03 11.42 14.40
CA ALA A 279 -8.79 10.67 14.30
C ALA A 279 -7.64 11.36 15.04
N ASN A 280 -7.51 12.67 14.90
CA ASN A 280 -6.52 13.46 15.65
C ASN A 280 -6.77 13.43 17.16
N LEU A 281 -8.02 13.49 17.61
CA LEU A 281 -8.39 13.36 19.02
C LEU A 281 -7.92 12.00 19.58
N MET A 282 -8.17 10.91 18.86
CA MET A 282 -7.76 9.56 19.28
C MET A 282 -6.24 9.34 19.22
N LEU A 283 -5.51 10.12 18.41
CA LEU A 283 -4.04 10.09 18.30
C LEU A 283 -3.33 11.13 19.19
N ARG A 284 -4.04 11.77 20.13
CA ARG A 284 -3.50 12.80 21.07
C ARG A 284 -3.04 14.10 20.39
N ARG A 285 -3.50 14.35 19.16
CA ARG A 285 -3.31 15.59 18.39
C ARG A 285 -4.47 16.55 18.69
N TYR A 286 -4.59 16.93 19.97
CA TYR A 286 -5.73 17.72 20.46
C TYR A 286 -5.76 19.14 19.89
N VAL A 287 -4.60 19.75 19.65
CA VAL A 287 -4.48 21.12 19.14
C VAL A 287 -5.06 21.21 17.73
N GLU A 288 -4.69 20.26 16.88
CA GLU A 288 -5.19 20.12 15.51
C GLU A 288 -6.69 19.84 15.52
N ALA A 289 -7.15 18.92 16.39
CA ALA A 289 -8.58 18.63 16.53
C ALA A 289 -9.38 19.88 16.95
N ILE A 290 -8.90 20.66 17.93
CA ILE A 290 -9.54 21.92 18.38
C ILE A 290 -9.59 22.92 17.23
N HIS A 291 -8.50 23.08 16.49
CA HIS A 291 -8.43 24.03 15.37
C HIS A 291 -9.47 23.72 14.29
N GLU A 292 -9.53 22.45 13.85
CA GLU A 292 -10.41 22.04 12.78
C GLU A 292 -11.88 22.01 13.22
N PHE A 293 -12.19 21.55 14.44
CA PHE A 293 -13.55 21.65 14.97
C PHE A 293 -14.03 23.10 15.09
N ASN A 294 -13.17 24.03 15.51
CA ASN A 294 -13.52 25.45 15.53
C ASN A 294 -13.83 25.98 14.11
N LYS A 295 -12.99 25.64 13.11
CA LYS A 295 -13.17 26.07 11.71
C LYS A 295 -14.50 25.61 11.13
N ILE A 296 -14.87 24.35 11.31
CA ILE A 296 -16.13 23.80 10.75
C ILE A 296 -17.37 24.28 11.53
N LEU A 297 -17.30 24.45 12.85
CA LEU A 297 -18.42 24.96 13.64
C LEU A 297 -18.75 26.40 13.27
N LEU A 298 -17.74 27.23 12.99
CA LEU A 298 -17.93 28.58 12.45
C LEU A 298 -18.56 28.56 11.06
N TYR A 299 -18.10 27.65 10.19
CA TYR A 299 -18.68 27.47 8.87
C TYR A 299 -20.16 27.08 8.96
N ILE A 300 -20.50 26.08 9.78
CA ILE A 300 -21.89 25.66 10.00
C ILE A 300 -22.71 26.81 10.60
N TYR A 301 -22.19 27.56 11.56
CA TYR A 301 -22.89 28.70 12.15
C TYR A 301 -23.27 29.75 11.10
N LYS A 302 -22.37 30.06 10.15
CA LYS A 302 -22.63 30.99 9.04
C LYS A 302 -23.60 30.43 8.00
N THR A 303 -23.50 29.13 7.71
CA THR A 303 -24.21 28.48 6.60
C THR A 303 -25.59 27.93 7.00
N LYS A 304 -25.84 27.70 8.30
CA LYS A 304 -27.07 27.06 8.84
C LYS A 304 -28.37 27.75 8.42
N GLN A 305 -28.36 29.07 8.23
CA GLN A 305 -29.56 29.83 7.85
C GLN A 305 -30.00 29.57 6.40
N TYR A 306 -29.05 29.32 5.48
CA TYR A 306 -29.35 29.12 4.06
C TYR A 306 -29.93 27.74 3.74
N HIS A 307 -29.69 26.75 4.60
CA HIS A 307 -30.00 25.34 4.34
C HIS A 307 -31.16 24.77 5.16
N GLN A 308 -31.97 25.60 5.82
CA GLN A 308 -33.12 25.13 6.61
C GLN A 308 -34.14 24.32 5.79
N LYS A 309 -34.16 24.51 4.47
CA LYS A 309 -35.06 23.80 3.54
C LYS A 309 -34.44 22.55 2.91
N SER A 310 -33.17 22.24 3.19
CA SER A 310 -32.49 21.07 2.62
C SER A 310 -32.84 19.80 3.40
N PRO A 311 -33.07 18.65 2.72
CA PRO A 311 -33.27 17.35 3.37
C PRO A 311 -32.11 16.92 4.28
N GLN A 312 -30.90 17.45 4.02
CA GLN A 312 -29.68 17.13 4.78
C GLN A 312 -29.54 17.94 6.07
N TYR A 313 -30.44 18.91 6.33
CA TYR A 313 -30.32 19.84 7.45
C TYR A 313 -30.29 19.16 8.83
N GLU A 314 -31.11 18.13 9.05
CA GLU A 314 -31.13 17.39 10.32
C GLU A 314 -29.83 16.63 10.58
N GLN A 315 -29.24 16.04 9.54
CA GLN A 315 -27.97 15.32 9.65
C GLN A 315 -26.82 16.28 9.97
N ILE A 316 -26.82 17.46 9.34
CA ILE A 316 -25.87 18.54 9.62
C ILE A 316 -26.00 19.02 11.07
N LEU A 317 -27.22 19.23 11.57
CA LEU A 317 -27.47 19.61 12.95
C LEU A 317 -26.94 18.58 13.94
N LYS A 318 -27.20 17.29 13.69
CA LYS A 318 -26.70 16.21 14.54
C LYS A 318 -25.16 16.19 14.56
N LYS A 319 -24.53 16.31 13.40
CA LYS A 319 -23.06 16.36 13.31
C LYS A 319 -22.47 17.59 14.00
N ASN A 320 -23.14 18.73 13.88
CA ASN A 320 -22.78 19.95 14.60
C ASN A 320 -22.77 19.75 16.13
N GLU A 321 -23.80 19.09 16.67
CA GLU A 321 -23.85 18.79 18.12
C GLU A 321 -22.78 17.78 18.54
N GLN A 322 -22.54 16.74 17.73
CA GLN A 322 -21.43 15.79 17.98
C GLN A 322 -20.07 16.51 18.01
N MET A 323 -19.83 17.46 17.08
CA MET A 323 -18.58 18.22 17.05
C MET A 323 -18.42 19.16 18.24
N TYR A 324 -19.49 19.79 18.74
CA TYR A 324 -19.43 20.55 19.99
C TYR A 324 -19.08 19.67 21.20
N ALA A 325 -19.62 18.45 21.27
CA ALA A 325 -19.27 17.49 22.33
C ALA A 325 -17.80 17.03 22.22
N LEU A 326 -17.30 16.73 21.02
CA LEU A 326 -15.88 16.38 20.81
C LEU A 326 -14.95 17.56 21.15
N LEU A 327 -15.35 18.79 20.82
CA LEU A 327 -14.60 20.00 21.19
C LEU A 327 -14.57 20.20 22.71
N ALA A 328 -15.68 19.95 23.41
CA ALA A 328 -15.73 19.97 24.87
C ALA A 328 -14.74 18.97 25.49
N ILE A 329 -14.72 17.74 24.97
CA ILE A 329 -13.76 16.69 25.37
C ILE A 329 -12.32 17.17 25.12
N ALA A 330 -12.01 17.62 23.90
CA ALA A 330 -10.66 18.05 23.55
C ALA A 330 -10.16 19.21 24.43
N LEU A 331 -11.01 20.19 24.74
CA LEU A 331 -10.67 21.33 25.59
C LEU A 331 -10.55 20.98 27.07
N SER A 332 -11.30 19.98 27.55
CA SER A 332 -11.15 19.47 28.92
C SER A 332 -9.81 18.77 29.13
N LEU A 333 -9.36 17.99 28.13
CA LEU A 333 -8.05 17.32 28.15
C LEU A 333 -6.91 18.31 27.91
N CYS A 334 -7.04 19.23 26.92
CA CYS A 334 -6.08 20.26 26.58
C CYS A 334 -6.73 21.67 26.56
N PRO A 335 -6.62 22.46 27.65
CA PRO A 335 -7.27 23.77 27.81
C PRO A 335 -6.67 24.90 26.95
N GLN A 336 -6.77 24.78 25.62
CA GLN A 336 -6.33 25.81 24.67
C GLN A 336 -7.49 26.67 24.15
N VAL A 337 -8.24 27.27 25.08
CA VAL A 337 -9.41 28.13 24.78
C VAL A 337 -9.04 29.30 23.85
N LYS A 338 -7.77 29.73 23.84
CA LYS A 338 -7.25 30.80 22.95
C LYS A 338 -7.36 30.47 21.45
N LEU A 339 -7.49 29.19 21.08
CA LEU A 339 -7.62 28.77 19.68
C LEU A 339 -9.07 28.78 19.16
N VAL A 340 -10.03 28.97 20.06
CA VAL A 340 -11.46 28.91 19.74
C VAL A 340 -12.00 30.34 19.59
N GLU A 341 -12.74 30.60 18.53
CA GLU A 341 -13.39 31.90 18.34
C GLU A 341 -14.47 32.13 19.40
N GLU A 342 -14.69 33.40 19.76
CA GLU A 342 -15.58 33.80 20.85
C GLU A 342 -17.03 33.30 20.66
N THR A 343 -17.52 33.29 19.42
CA THR A 343 -18.86 32.82 19.05
C THR A 343 -19.06 31.33 19.32
N VAL A 344 -18.12 30.49 18.89
CA VAL A 344 -18.12 29.04 19.14
C VAL A 344 -17.96 28.77 20.63
N ASN A 345 -17.07 29.50 21.29
CA ASN A 345 -16.82 29.34 22.72
C ASN A 345 -18.03 29.76 23.59
N SER A 346 -18.81 30.74 23.15
CA SER A 346 -20.07 31.13 23.81
C SER A 346 -21.09 30.00 23.75
N GLN A 347 -21.35 29.43 22.56
CA GLN A 347 -22.27 28.30 22.40
C GLN A 347 -21.80 27.03 23.11
N LEU A 348 -20.48 26.78 23.10
CA LEU A 348 -19.88 25.66 23.82
C LEU A 348 -20.12 25.79 25.32
N ARG A 349 -19.92 26.98 25.90
CA ARG A 349 -20.14 27.23 27.33
C ARG A 349 -21.61 27.14 27.72
N GLU A 350 -22.51 27.64 26.87
CA GLU A 350 -23.95 27.53 27.08
C GLU A 350 -24.41 26.07 27.14
N LYS A 351 -23.91 25.21 26.26
CA LYS A 351 -24.33 23.80 26.16
C LYS A 351 -23.60 22.84 27.11
N TYR A 352 -22.28 23.00 27.24
CA TYR A 352 -21.42 22.02 27.91
C TYR A 352 -20.58 22.62 29.03
N GLY A 353 -20.70 23.91 29.35
CA GLY A 353 -19.85 24.59 30.33
C GLY A 353 -19.84 23.94 31.72
N GLU A 354 -21.01 23.56 32.23
CA GLU A 354 -21.13 22.87 33.53
C GLU A 354 -20.48 21.48 33.48
N LYS A 355 -20.73 20.72 32.41
CA LYS A 355 -20.13 19.38 32.22
C LYS A 355 -18.61 19.46 32.11
N MET A 356 -18.08 20.42 31.36
CA MET A 356 -16.63 20.66 31.22
C MET A 356 -15.99 21.00 32.57
N ALA A 357 -16.65 21.80 33.41
CA ALA A 357 -16.15 22.12 34.75
C ALA A 357 -16.09 20.89 35.67
N ARG A 358 -17.05 19.96 35.54
CA ARG A 358 -17.08 18.69 36.28
C ARG A 358 -16.08 17.66 35.74
N MET A 359 -15.85 17.62 34.43
CA MET A 359 -14.88 16.72 33.78
C MET A 359 -13.42 17.00 34.18
N LEU A 360 -13.13 18.18 34.72
CA LEU A 360 -11.83 18.55 35.27
C LEU A 360 -11.63 18.04 36.72
N ARG A 361 -12.66 17.51 37.37
CA ARG A 361 -12.57 16.95 38.74
C ARG A 361 -11.95 15.55 38.69
N TYR A 362 -11.20 15.18 39.73
CA TYR A 362 -10.50 13.90 39.84
C TYR A 362 -11.39 12.85 40.53
N ASP A 363 -12.61 12.65 40.03
CA ASP A 363 -13.60 11.74 40.61
C ASP A 363 -14.18 10.76 39.56
N GLU A 364 -14.88 9.73 40.04
CA GLU A 364 -15.55 8.76 39.16
C GLU A 364 -16.65 9.42 38.30
N GLU A 365 -17.24 10.52 38.78
CA GLU A 365 -18.22 11.30 38.02
C GLU A 365 -17.63 11.90 36.75
N ALA A 366 -16.38 12.39 36.79
CA ALA A 366 -15.70 12.90 35.61
C ALA A 366 -15.54 11.81 34.54
N SER A 367 -15.13 10.59 34.92
CA SER A 367 -15.02 9.48 33.97
C SER A 367 -16.36 9.11 33.33
N ALA A 368 -17.46 9.18 34.09
CA ALA A 368 -18.81 8.93 33.57
C ALA A 368 -19.25 9.99 32.56
N LEU A 369 -18.89 11.27 32.77
CA LEU A 369 -19.17 12.36 31.82
C LEU A 369 -18.37 12.22 30.51
N TYR A 370 -17.11 11.78 30.57
CA TYR A 370 -16.34 11.45 29.37
C TYR A 370 -16.97 10.30 28.58
N ASP A 371 -17.46 9.27 29.27
CA ASP A 371 -18.18 8.16 28.64
C ASP A 371 -19.47 8.65 27.95
N GLU A 372 -20.32 9.41 28.65
CA GLU A 372 -21.57 9.96 28.11
C GLU A 372 -21.32 10.77 26.83
N LEU A 373 -20.38 11.72 26.87
CA LEU A 373 -20.08 12.59 25.73
C LEU A 373 -19.43 11.83 24.59
N PHE A 374 -18.50 10.92 24.87
CA PHE A 374 -17.86 10.10 23.84
C PHE A 374 -18.89 9.19 23.15
N SER A 375 -19.77 8.56 23.92
CA SER A 375 -20.85 7.70 23.42
C SER A 375 -21.78 8.42 22.47
N TYR A 376 -22.12 9.66 22.78
CA TYR A 376 -22.95 10.49 21.92
C TYR A 376 -22.21 10.95 20.65
N ALA A 377 -20.93 11.29 20.76
CA ALA A 377 -20.20 12.02 19.74
C ALA A 377 -19.33 11.18 18.80
N CYS A 378 -18.95 9.96 19.22
CA CYS A 378 -18.07 9.08 18.44
C CYS A 378 -18.74 8.56 17.15
N PRO A 379 -17.94 8.20 16.13
CA PRO A 379 -18.43 7.44 15.00
C PRO A 379 -19.00 6.09 15.47
N LYS A 380 -20.05 5.60 14.80
CA LYS A 380 -20.58 4.27 15.09
C LYS A 380 -19.63 3.19 14.54
N PHE A 381 -18.67 2.79 15.36
CA PHE A 381 -17.66 1.78 15.06
C PHE A 381 -18.27 0.48 14.53
N ILE A 382 -17.52 -0.21 13.69
CA ILE A 382 -17.94 -1.47 13.06
C ILE A 382 -16.93 -2.57 13.36
N THR A 383 -17.45 -3.79 13.53
CA THR A 383 -16.62 -4.98 13.64
C THR A 383 -16.30 -5.51 12.24
N PRO A 384 -15.02 -5.66 11.86
CA PRO A 384 -14.64 -6.08 10.51
C PRO A 384 -14.97 -7.55 10.20
N SER A 385 -15.02 -8.38 11.23
CA SER A 385 -15.28 -9.82 11.10
C SER A 385 -16.77 -10.14 11.14
N ALA A 386 -17.16 -11.20 10.45
CA ALA A 386 -18.49 -11.77 10.60
C ALA A 386 -18.72 -12.22 12.06
N PRO A 387 -19.91 -11.96 12.64
CA PRO A 387 -20.24 -12.43 13.98
C PRO A 387 -20.28 -13.96 14.02
N SER A 388 -19.93 -14.57 15.17
CA SER A 388 -20.11 -16.02 15.34
C SER A 388 -21.60 -16.34 15.33
N PHE A 389 -22.02 -17.14 14.34
CA PHE A 389 -23.41 -17.60 14.19
C PHE A 389 -23.79 -18.71 15.18
N GLU A 390 -22.85 -19.17 16.01
CA GLU A 390 -23.06 -20.19 17.06
C GLU A 390 -23.53 -19.56 18.38
N GLU A 391 -23.29 -18.25 18.58
CA GLU A 391 -23.67 -17.50 19.79
C GLU A 391 -24.63 -16.32 19.47
N PRO A 392 -25.91 -16.58 19.16
CA PRO A 392 -26.86 -15.58 18.64
C PRO A 392 -27.28 -14.50 19.66
N LEU A 393 -26.90 -14.63 20.93
CA LEU A 393 -27.29 -13.72 22.01
C LEU A 393 -26.32 -12.54 22.21
N VAL A 394 -25.15 -12.56 21.57
CA VAL A 394 -24.11 -11.52 21.72
C VAL A 394 -24.33 -10.41 20.69
N ASN A 395 -24.36 -9.15 21.14
CA ASN A 395 -24.46 -7.99 20.24
C ASN A 395 -23.06 -7.48 19.88
N TYR A 396 -22.48 -8.08 18.83
CA TYR A 396 -21.15 -7.76 18.33
C TYR A 396 -20.94 -6.29 17.91
N ASN A 397 -22.03 -5.51 17.74
CA ASN A 397 -21.92 -4.07 17.47
C ASN A 397 -21.38 -3.28 18.66
N GLN A 398 -21.65 -3.74 19.89
CA GLN A 398 -21.17 -3.04 21.07
C GLN A 398 -19.71 -3.33 21.36
N ASP A 399 -19.15 -4.43 20.84
CA ASP A 399 -17.78 -4.84 21.18
C ASP A 399 -16.73 -3.89 20.58
N ALA A 400 -16.87 -3.55 19.29
CA ALA A 400 -15.99 -2.57 18.64
C ALA A 400 -16.01 -1.22 19.35
N TYR A 401 -17.21 -0.74 19.68
CA TYR A 401 -17.38 0.52 20.42
C TYR A 401 -16.80 0.43 21.85
N ARG A 402 -17.05 -0.65 22.60
CA ARG A 402 -16.54 -0.83 23.97
C ARG A 402 -15.01 -0.86 24.00
N LEU A 403 -14.37 -1.47 23.01
CA LEU A 403 -12.91 -1.48 22.88
C LEU A 403 -12.36 -0.05 22.67
N GLN A 404 -12.95 0.71 21.75
CA GLN A 404 -12.55 2.10 21.49
C GLN A 404 -12.79 3.00 22.70
N LEU A 405 -13.95 2.87 23.35
CA LEU A 405 -14.27 3.58 24.59
C LEU A 405 -13.27 3.24 25.70
N LYS A 406 -12.94 1.96 25.89
CA LYS A 406 -11.97 1.52 26.90
C LYS A 406 -10.58 2.13 26.67
N MET A 407 -10.12 2.17 25.41
CA MET A 407 -8.86 2.82 25.05
C MET A 407 -8.89 4.32 25.32
N PHE A 408 -9.99 4.99 24.97
CA PHE A 408 -10.18 6.41 25.22
C PHE A 408 -10.22 6.73 26.72
N LEU A 409 -11.02 6.03 27.51
CA LEU A 409 -11.12 6.24 28.97
C LEU A 409 -9.80 5.95 29.68
N TYR A 410 -9.02 4.97 29.20
CA TYR A 410 -7.67 4.75 29.71
C TYR A 410 -6.76 5.96 29.47
N GLU A 411 -6.83 6.59 28.30
CA GLU A 411 -6.09 7.81 28.02
C GLU A 411 -6.58 8.98 28.88
N VAL A 412 -7.90 9.15 29.03
CA VAL A 412 -8.50 10.18 29.90
C VAL A 412 -7.96 10.06 31.32
N LYS A 413 -7.98 8.85 31.90
CA LYS A 413 -7.47 8.61 33.26
C LYS A 413 -5.98 8.99 33.38
N GLN A 414 -5.19 8.68 32.36
CA GLN A 414 -3.77 9.05 32.34
C GLN A 414 -3.56 10.57 32.20
N GLN A 415 -4.37 11.26 31.40
CA GLN A 415 -4.30 12.72 31.24
C GLN A 415 -4.80 13.47 32.48
N GLN A 416 -5.77 12.92 33.20
CA GLN A 416 -6.26 13.47 34.47
C GLN A 416 -5.16 13.47 35.56
N LEU A 417 -4.31 12.43 35.62
CA LEU A 417 -3.13 12.41 36.51
C LEU A 417 -2.16 13.56 36.23
N LEU A 418 -2.07 13.98 34.96
CA LEU A 418 -1.20 15.07 34.51
C LEU A 418 -1.80 16.47 34.76
N ALA A 419 -3.12 16.56 34.97
CA ALA A 419 -3.81 17.82 35.21
C ALA A 419 -3.38 18.50 36.52
N GLY A 420 -3.04 17.71 37.56
CA GLY A 420 -2.52 18.21 38.82
C GLY A 420 -1.18 18.94 38.65
N VAL A 421 -0.20 18.30 37.99
CA VAL A 421 1.10 18.94 37.64
C VAL A 421 0.88 20.23 36.85
N ARG A 422 0.00 20.18 35.84
CA ARG A 422 -0.33 21.33 35.00
C ARG A 422 -0.86 22.52 35.82
N SER A 423 -1.68 22.30 36.84
CA SER A 423 -2.17 23.40 37.69
C SER A 423 -1.05 24.12 38.43
N TYR A 424 -0.06 23.40 38.96
CA TYR A 424 1.09 24.01 39.62
C TYR A 424 2.01 24.72 38.62
N LEU A 425 2.28 24.12 37.45
CA LEU A 425 3.13 24.73 36.43
C LEU A 425 2.52 26.00 35.80
N LYS A 426 1.21 26.24 35.89
CA LYS A 426 0.59 27.50 35.46
C LYS A 426 0.80 28.65 36.43
N VAL A 427 0.99 28.36 37.71
CA VAL A 427 1.06 29.37 38.78
C VAL A 427 2.50 29.84 39.00
N TYR A 428 3.48 28.96 38.81
CA TYR A 428 4.89 29.26 39.05
C TYR A 428 5.67 29.39 37.73
N SER A 429 6.36 30.52 37.55
CA SER A 429 7.34 30.67 36.45
C SER A 429 8.61 29.86 36.70
N THR A 430 9.02 29.74 37.96
CA THR A 430 10.13 28.90 38.42
C THR A 430 9.78 28.26 39.77
N ILE A 431 10.07 26.97 39.92
CA ILE A 431 9.87 26.22 41.18
C ILE A 431 10.95 25.16 41.36
N SER A 432 11.48 25.01 42.57
CA SER A 432 12.42 23.93 42.88
C SER A 432 11.71 22.57 42.95
N LEU A 433 12.35 21.51 42.48
CA LEU A 433 11.83 20.14 42.50
C LEU A 433 11.33 19.72 43.89
N GLY A 434 12.11 19.94 44.95
CA GLY A 434 11.69 19.61 46.33
C GLY A 434 10.44 20.36 46.81
N LYS A 435 10.25 21.62 46.40
CA LYS A 435 9.01 22.38 46.74
C LYS A 435 7.80 21.87 45.96
N LEU A 436 7.97 21.59 44.67
CA LEU A 436 6.90 21.04 43.84
C LEU A 436 6.52 19.63 44.31
N ALA A 437 7.50 18.83 44.75
CA ALA A 437 7.30 17.49 45.30
C ALA A 437 6.48 17.55 46.59
N ASN A 438 6.83 18.47 47.50
CA ASN A 438 6.08 18.72 48.73
C ASN A 438 4.64 19.24 48.46
N TYR A 439 4.42 20.09 47.45
CA TYR A 439 3.07 20.54 47.11
C TYR A 439 2.17 19.46 46.51
N MET A 440 2.79 18.44 45.92
CA MET A 440 2.10 17.32 45.29
C MET A 440 2.02 16.07 46.18
N ASP A 441 2.56 16.13 47.40
CA ASP A 441 2.72 14.97 48.30
C ASP A 441 3.47 13.79 47.64
N LEU A 442 4.48 14.10 46.81
CA LEU A 442 5.33 13.14 46.11
C LEU A 442 6.78 13.25 46.59
N ASP A 443 7.56 12.19 46.46
CA ASP A 443 9.02 12.27 46.57
C ASP A 443 9.62 12.81 45.25
N GLU A 444 10.84 13.35 45.32
CA GLU A 444 11.48 13.93 44.13
C GLU A 444 11.70 12.94 42.98
N PRO A 445 12.05 11.66 43.20
CA PRO A 445 12.16 10.67 42.13
C PRO A 445 10.83 10.42 41.40
N ASN A 446 9.71 10.28 42.13
CA ASN A 446 8.41 10.08 41.48
C ASN A 446 7.96 11.36 40.77
N LEU A 447 8.20 12.55 41.33
CA LEU A 447 7.92 13.80 40.63
C LEU A 447 8.69 13.91 39.31
N ARG A 448 9.98 13.57 39.29
CA ARG A 448 10.78 13.54 38.03
C ARG A 448 10.17 12.57 37.01
N ALA A 449 9.71 11.39 37.44
CA ALA A 449 9.04 10.42 36.57
C ALA A 449 7.72 10.97 36.00
N VAL A 450 6.92 11.65 36.82
CA VAL A 450 5.66 12.28 36.39
C VAL A 450 5.92 13.44 35.43
N LEU A 451 6.92 14.30 35.68
CA LEU A 451 7.30 15.40 34.77
C LEU A 451 7.82 14.88 33.42
N MET A 452 8.62 13.82 33.41
CA MET A 452 9.04 13.17 32.18
C MET A 452 7.85 12.56 31.43
N THR A 453 6.94 11.92 32.15
CA THR A 453 5.70 11.36 31.58
C THR A 453 4.81 12.45 30.98
N TYR A 454 4.69 13.61 31.66
CA TYR A 454 4.00 14.79 31.13
C TYR A 454 4.62 15.21 29.80
N LYS A 455 5.95 15.39 29.76
CA LYS A 455 6.67 15.79 28.55
C LYS A 455 6.46 14.79 27.42
N HIS A 456 6.61 13.49 27.67
CA HIS A 456 6.38 12.47 26.64
C HIS A 456 4.93 12.43 26.14
N LYS A 457 3.93 12.64 27.00
CA LYS A 457 2.52 12.59 26.62
C LYS A 457 2.01 13.84 25.94
N THR A 458 2.62 15.00 26.20
CA THR A 458 2.26 16.25 25.55
C THR A 458 3.00 16.47 24.22
N HIS A 459 4.01 15.67 23.90
CA HIS A 459 4.67 15.74 22.60
C HIS A 459 4.04 14.75 21.63
N ALA A 460 3.58 15.25 20.48
CA ALA A 460 3.08 14.44 19.38
C ALA A 460 4.05 14.54 18.20
N VAL A 461 4.06 13.51 17.36
CA VAL A 461 4.75 13.55 16.07
C VAL A 461 3.75 14.09 15.05
N ASP A 462 4.07 15.20 14.40
CA ASP A 462 3.31 15.78 13.30
C ASP A 462 3.36 14.85 12.06
N SER A 463 2.52 15.13 11.07
CA SER A 463 2.41 14.44 9.78
C SER A 463 3.71 14.38 8.98
N ASP A 464 4.65 15.29 9.25
CA ASP A 464 5.99 15.35 8.65
C ASP A 464 7.10 14.75 9.54
N GLY A 465 6.73 14.06 10.63
CA GLY A 465 7.70 13.40 11.51
C GLY A 465 8.37 14.32 12.54
N LYS A 466 7.99 15.61 12.59
CA LYS A 466 8.49 16.57 13.57
C LYS A 466 7.80 16.39 14.91
N ILE A 467 8.56 16.35 16.00
CA ILE A 467 7.99 16.35 17.35
C ILE A 467 7.50 17.78 17.67
N ILE A 468 6.20 17.92 17.86
CA ILE A 468 5.52 19.16 18.25
C ILE A 468 4.95 19.00 19.66
N SER A 469 5.08 20.05 20.47
CA SER A 469 4.48 20.08 21.80
C SER A 469 3.02 20.52 21.69
N ASN A 470 2.11 19.63 22.09
CA ASN A 470 0.69 19.88 22.27
C ASN A 470 0.37 20.38 23.70
N ALA A 471 1.40 20.67 24.50
CA ALA A 471 1.24 21.20 25.85
C ALA A 471 0.72 22.64 25.81
N ASP A 472 -0.24 22.96 26.67
CA ASP A 472 -0.61 24.35 26.95
C ASP A 472 0.41 25.08 27.84
N VAL A 473 1.30 24.32 28.51
CA VAL A 473 2.42 24.79 29.32
C VAL A 473 3.64 23.91 29.04
N ASP A 474 4.73 24.52 28.57
CA ASP A 474 6.00 23.82 28.32
C ASP A 474 7.02 24.16 29.43
N PHE A 475 7.98 23.27 29.67
CA PHE A 475 8.99 23.47 30.71
C PHE A 475 10.28 22.69 30.44
N TYR A 476 11.36 23.12 31.10
CA TYR A 476 12.60 22.38 31.21
C TYR A 476 13.07 22.33 32.66
N ILE A 477 13.87 21.31 32.97
CA ILE A 477 14.47 21.11 34.29
C ILE A 477 15.95 21.50 34.15
N ASP A 478 16.38 22.47 34.95
CA ASP A 478 17.76 22.95 35.06
C ASP A 478 18.25 22.61 36.47
N GLU A 479 19.08 21.57 36.58
CA GLU A 479 19.48 20.93 37.85
C GLU A 479 18.27 20.55 38.74
N ASP A 480 18.02 21.33 39.80
CA ASP A 480 16.92 21.14 40.75
C ASP A 480 15.76 22.14 40.55
N MET A 481 15.77 22.94 39.48
CA MET A 481 14.76 23.96 39.21
C MET A 481 13.95 23.63 37.96
N VAL A 482 12.62 23.55 38.13
CA VAL A 482 11.67 23.50 37.00
C VAL A 482 11.42 24.93 36.54
N ARG A 483 11.75 25.22 35.28
CA ARG A 483 11.48 26.52 34.64
C ARG A 483 10.41 26.36 33.59
N VAL A 484 9.31 27.09 33.76
CA VAL A 484 8.18 27.09 32.83
C VAL A 484 8.49 28.03 31.68
N VAL A 485 8.43 27.49 30.47
CA VAL A 485 8.60 28.25 29.23
C VAL A 485 7.26 28.92 28.95
N GLU A 486 7.22 30.24 29.12
CA GLU A 486 6.07 31.00 28.66
C GLU A 486 5.93 30.79 27.15
N SER A 487 4.81 30.18 26.74
CA SER A 487 4.43 30.16 25.34
C SER A 487 4.29 31.62 24.90
N LYS A 488 5.26 32.16 24.15
CA LYS A 488 5.10 33.46 23.51
C LYS A 488 3.82 33.37 22.71
N SER A 489 2.77 34.06 23.16
CA SER A 489 1.62 34.28 22.30
C SER A 489 2.18 34.95 21.05
N ALA A 490 2.20 34.22 19.93
CA ALA A 490 2.38 34.85 18.65
C ALA A 490 1.17 35.76 18.53
N LYS A 491 1.33 37.04 18.90
CA LYS A 491 0.34 38.08 18.65
C LYS A 491 0.23 38.18 17.13
N LYS A 492 -0.56 37.29 16.52
CA LYS A 492 -0.98 37.34 15.11
C LYS A 492 -1.61 38.68 14.77
N TYR A 493 -2.09 39.42 15.77
CA TYR A 493 -2.52 40.80 15.65
C TYR A 493 -1.41 41.75 15.19
N GLY A 494 -0.16 41.58 15.64
CA GLY A 494 0.95 42.46 15.23
C GLY A 494 1.24 42.32 13.74
N ASP A 495 1.41 41.09 13.26
CA ASP A 495 1.65 40.81 11.84
C ASP A 495 0.43 41.10 10.97
N TYR A 496 -0.79 40.85 11.45
CA TYR A 496 -2.02 41.20 10.75
C TYR A 496 -2.18 42.72 10.64
N PHE A 497 -1.94 43.48 11.72
CA PHE A 497 -1.94 44.93 11.68
C PHE A 497 -0.81 45.47 10.83
N LEU A 498 0.40 44.92 10.91
CA LEU A 498 1.52 45.31 10.04
C LEU A 498 1.20 45.06 8.56
N ARG A 499 0.64 43.90 8.22
CA ARG A 499 0.20 43.61 6.84
C ARG A 499 -0.94 44.52 6.40
N GLN A 500 -1.88 44.87 7.29
CA GLN A 500 -2.96 45.80 6.95
C GLN A 500 -2.53 47.25 6.93
N ILE A 501 -1.53 47.65 7.72
CA ILE A 501 -0.87 48.95 7.62
C ILE A 501 -0.16 49.03 6.28
N VAL A 502 0.61 48.02 5.88
CA VAL A 502 1.27 47.98 4.57
C VAL A 502 0.25 48.00 3.41
N LYS A 503 -0.88 47.28 3.54
CA LYS A 503 -1.97 47.35 2.54
C LYS A 503 -2.66 48.72 2.54
N LEU A 504 -2.91 49.32 3.70
CA LEU A 504 -3.51 50.65 3.82
C LEU A 504 -2.57 51.72 3.28
N GLU A 505 -1.27 51.63 3.53
CA GLU A 505 -0.24 52.49 2.94
C GLU A 505 -0.21 52.31 1.42
N GLY A 506 -0.26 51.07 0.91
CA GLY A 506 -0.38 50.81 -0.52
C GLY A 506 -1.62 51.46 -1.13
N ILE A 507 -2.78 51.29 -0.50
CA ILE A 507 -4.05 51.92 -0.92
C ILE A 507 -3.98 53.46 -0.80
N MET A 508 -3.35 54.01 0.24
CA MET A 508 -3.15 55.45 0.38
C MET A 508 -2.24 55.99 -0.73
N THR A 509 -1.20 55.24 -1.09
CA THR A 509 -0.30 55.58 -2.19
C THR A 509 -1.04 55.54 -3.53
N ASP A 510 -1.89 54.54 -3.74
CA ASP A 510 -2.75 54.45 -4.93
C ASP A 510 -3.83 55.53 -4.95
N ILE A 511 -4.42 55.90 -3.81
CA ILE A 511 -5.36 57.02 -3.69
C ILE A 511 -4.66 58.35 -3.97
N ASP A 512 -3.43 58.54 -3.50
CA ASP A 512 -2.65 59.75 -3.79
C ASP A 512 -2.23 59.79 -5.26
N ARG A 513 -1.93 58.64 -5.87
CA ARG A 513 -1.73 58.51 -7.31
C ARG A 513 -3.00 58.86 -8.09
N ILE A 514 -4.15 58.35 -7.67
CA ILE A 514 -5.46 58.67 -8.26
C ILE A 514 -5.81 60.15 -8.03
N LYS A 515 -5.48 60.75 -6.89
CA LYS A 515 -5.63 62.19 -6.66
C LYS A 515 -4.74 63.01 -7.58
N LEU A 516 -3.51 62.59 -7.82
CA LEU A 516 -2.59 63.21 -8.78
C LEU A 516 -3.12 63.08 -10.21
N GLU A 517 -3.63 61.91 -10.59
CA GLU A 517 -4.27 61.67 -11.88
C GLU A 517 -5.55 62.50 -12.04
N ILE A 518 -6.41 62.58 -11.01
CA ILE A 518 -7.60 63.43 -10.99
C ILE A 518 -7.21 64.91 -11.03
N LEU A 519 -6.18 65.34 -10.30
CA LEU A 519 -5.67 66.72 -10.37
C LEU A 519 -5.10 67.01 -11.76
N GLN A 520 -4.40 66.07 -12.40
CA GLN A 520 -3.97 66.19 -13.79
C GLN A 520 -5.15 66.25 -14.75
N ILE A 521 -6.20 65.45 -14.56
CA ILE A 521 -7.43 65.49 -15.35
C ILE A 521 -8.20 66.81 -15.10
N ILE A 522 -8.22 67.34 -13.88
CA ILE A 522 -8.82 68.64 -13.55
C ILE A 522 -7.99 69.77 -14.17
N VAL A 523 -6.67 69.69 -14.15
CA VAL A 523 -5.78 70.66 -14.79
C VAL A 523 -5.91 70.58 -16.31
N GLN A 524 -5.95 69.39 -16.90
CA GLN A 524 -6.17 69.17 -18.33
C GLN A 524 -7.57 69.60 -18.75
N SER A 525 -8.61 69.30 -17.97
CA SER A 525 -9.98 69.76 -18.26
C SER A 525 -10.12 71.27 -18.07
N LYS A 526 -9.48 71.89 -17.06
CA LYS A 526 -9.37 73.36 -16.95
C LYS A 526 -8.56 73.96 -18.08
N GLN A 527 -7.50 73.32 -18.56
CA GLN A 527 -6.73 73.75 -19.74
C GLN A 527 -7.53 73.54 -21.02
N THR A 528 -8.40 72.54 -21.12
CA THR A 528 -9.26 72.27 -22.27
C THR A 528 -10.49 73.18 -22.28
N LEU A 529 -11.06 73.51 -21.11
CA LEU A 529 -12.08 74.54 -20.93
C LEU A 529 -11.48 75.93 -21.14
N LYS A 530 -10.25 76.21 -20.68
CA LYS A 530 -9.52 77.43 -21.02
C LYS A 530 -9.22 77.46 -22.51
N ARG A 531 -8.77 76.38 -23.17
CA ARG A 531 -8.55 76.35 -24.63
C ARG A 531 -9.84 76.49 -25.43
N LYS A 532 -10.97 75.93 -24.98
CA LYS A 532 -12.30 76.14 -25.58
C LYS A 532 -12.85 77.56 -25.31
N ALA A 533 -12.54 78.17 -24.17
CA ALA A 533 -12.87 79.57 -23.85
C ALA A 533 -11.91 80.60 -24.48
N TYR A 534 -10.67 80.20 -24.81
CA TYR A 534 -9.63 81.01 -25.44
C TYR A 534 -9.70 80.92 -26.98
N CYS A 535 -10.22 79.81 -27.55
CA CYS A 535 -10.62 79.75 -28.95
C CYS A 535 -11.92 80.52 -29.26
N SER A 536 -12.72 80.90 -28.26
CA SER A 536 -13.91 81.75 -28.45
C SER A 536 -13.72 83.22 -28.05
N LYS A 537 -12.60 83.58 -27.41
CA LYS A 537 -12.28 84.97 -27.06
C LYS A 537 -10.88 85.38 -27.50
N GLN A 538 -10.90 85.90 -28.73
CA GLN A 538 -10.02 86.90 -29.31
C GLN A 538 -8.60 86.45 -29.70
N LYS A 539 -8.22 86.58 -30.98
CA LYS A 539 -7.82 87.86 -31.60
C LYS A 539 -6.72 88.55 -30.75
N PHE A 540 -5.57 88.75 -31.39
CA PHE A 540 -4.48 89.65 -31.03
C PHE A 540 -3.39 89.21 -30.02
N ARG A 541 -2.16 89.16 -30.58
CA ARG A 541 -0.87 89.69 -30.06
C ARG A 541 -0.22 89.01 -28.85
N THR A 542 1.10 89.04 -28.64
CA THR A 542 2.34 89.08 -29.44
C THR A 542 3.48 88.69 -28.48
N THR A 543 4.40 87.84 -28.94
CA THR A 543 5.88 87.86 -28.78
C THR A 543 6.59 88.20 -27.43
N LYS A 544 7.39 87.22 -26.97
CA LYS A 544 8.82 87.21 -26.51
C LYS A 544 9.34 87.98 -25.26
N MET A 545 10.13 87.21 -24.50
CA MET A 545 11.50 87.45 -23.95
C MET A 545 11.74 87.64 -22.43
N HIS A 546 12.72 86.85 -21.91
CA HIS A 546 13.74 87.11 -20.86
C HIS A 546 13.30 87.42 -19.39
N THR A 547 13.98 87.13 -18.26
CA THR A 547 15.20 86.41 -17.79
C THR A 547 15.21 86.45 -16.23
N GLN A 548 15.92 85.50 -15.57
CA GLN A 548 16.63 85.58 -14.25
C GLN A 548 15.83 85.85 -12.93
N GLN A 549 16.18 85.44 -11.69
CA GLN A 549 17.17 84.55 -11.05
C GLN A 549 16.84 84.42 -9.52
N SER A 550 16.78 83.19 -8.96
CA SER A 550 17.47 82.70 -7.72
C SER A 550 17.09 83.19 -6.28
N PRO A 551 17.57 82.58 -5.14
CA PRO A 551 18.19 81.24 -4.89
C PRO A 551 17.79 80.46 -3.57
N SER A 552 17.92 79.11 -3.61
CA SER A 552 18.54 78.12 -2.64
C SER A 552 18.04 77.92 -1.17
N PRO A 553 18.44 76.84 -0.40
CA PRO A 553 19.19 75.59 -0.75
C PRO A 553 18.69 74.24 -0.13
N SER A 554 19.29 73.13 -0.63
CA SER A 554 19.66 71.85 0.04
C SER A 554 18.56 70.82 0.38
N ALA A 555 18.73 69.49 0.28
CA ALA A 555 19.86 68.64 -0.04
C ALA A 555 19.35 67.30 -0.63
N ASP A 556 19.92 66.90 -1.76
CA ASP A 556 19.73 65.57 -2.35
C ASP A 556 21.08 65.15 -2.96
N ARG A 557 21.70 64.12 -2.40
CA ARG A 557 22.92 63.48 -2.93
C ARG A 557 23.26 62.24 -2.10
N ARG A 558 23.09 61.05 -2.71
CA ARG A 558 24.10 59.97 -2.85
C ARG A 558 23.47 58.59 -3.11
N LEU A 559 22.74 58.48 -4.23
CA LEU A 559 22.55 57.21 -4.96
C LEU A 559 23.68 57.07 -5.98
N SER A 560 24.81 56.46 -5.62
CA SER A 560 25.86 56.00 -6.59
C SER A 560 27.10 55.29 -6.00
N VAL A 561 27.05 54.60 -4.84
CA VAL A 561 28.25 53.88 -4.32
C VAL A 561 28.01 52.43 -3.84
N LEU A 562 26.79 51.89 -3.82
CA LEU A 562 26.51 50.55 -3.25
C LEU A 562 26.38 49.40 -4.27
N ALA A 563 27.08 49.46 -5.41
CA ALA A 563 27.01 48.44 -6.46
C ALA A 563 28.36 47.79 -6.82
N ARG A 564 29.28 47.59 -5.86
CA ARG A 564 30.60 47.00 -6.20
C ARG A 564 31.29 46.00 -5.26
N HIS A 565 30.70 45.51 -4.17
CA HIS A 565 31.41 44.58 -3.28
C HIS A 565 30.53 43.41 -2.78
N LEU A 566 29.99 42.63 -3.71
CA LEU A 566 29.40 41.32 -3.44
C LEU A 566 30.27 40.23 -4.11
N GLU A 567 31.38 39.87 -3.46
CA GLU A 567 31.97 38.53 -3.49
C GLU A 567 32.47 38.21 -2.06
N PRO A 568 32.23 36.99 -1.52
CA PRO A 568 32.71 36.62 -0.20
C PRO A 568 33.98 35.75 -0.29
N SER A 569 35.07 36.17 0.34
CA SER A 569 36.21 35.32 0.68
C SER A 569 36.63 35.51 2.14
N SER A 570 36.48 34.42 2.91
CA SER A 570 37.21 33.96 4.10
C SER A 570 37.77 34.97 5.13
N VAL A 571 37.51 34.76 6.43
CA VAL A 571 38.41 34.12 7.41
C VAL A 571 37.71 34.04 8.79
N ALA A 572 38.02 32.97 9.52
CA ALA A 572 37.43 32.47 10.75
C ALA A 572 37.71 33.28 12.03
N VAL A 573 36.83 33.13 13.02
CA VAL A 573 37.17 33.19 14.46
C VAL A 573 36.41 32.07 15.19
N GLU A 574 37.15 31.33 16.00
CA GLU A 574 36.77 30.12 16.73
C GLU A 574 35.65 30.33 17.76
N GLY A 575 34.74 29.35 17.87
CA GLY A 575 33.62 29.33 18.81
C GLY A 575 33.71 28.17 19.82
N HIS A 576 33.51 28.48 21.10
CA HIS A 576 33.24 27.53 22.17
C HIS A 576 31.73 27.22 22.28
N SER A 577 31.46 26.00 22.71
CA SER A 577 30.28 25.15 22.46
C SER A 577 29.05 25.40 23.36
N ASN A 578 27.89 25.65 22.74
CA ASN A 578 26.55 25.50 23.30
C ASN A 578 25.94 24.16 22.81
N HIS A 579 25.74 23.19 23.69
CA HIS A 579 25.09 21.92 23.34
C HIS A 579 23.56 22.05 23.39
N SER A 580 22.96 22.60 22.33
CA SER A 580 21.54 22.42 22.04
C SER A 580 21.35 21.12 21.23
N ILE A 581 20.51 20.21 21.70
CA ILE A 581 20.17 18.99 20.95
C ILE A 581 19.17 19.39 19.85
N VAL A 582 19.70 19.69 18.67
CA VAL A 582 18.92 19.91 17.45
C VAL A 582 18.55 18.55 16.88
N GLY A 583 17.26 18.28 16.72
CA GLY A 583 16.78 17.12 15.96
C GLY A 583 17.20 17.27 14.50
N ALA A 584 18.35 16.73 14.14
CA ALA A 584 18.79 16.66 12.76
C ALA A 584 17.86 15.68 12.02
N PRO A 585 17.10 16.10 11.01
CA PRO A 585 16.57 15.12 10.07
C PRO A 585 17.78 14.36 9.52
N THR A 586 17.75 13.02 9.51
CA THR A 586 18.74 12.20 8.81
C THR A 586 18.78 12.68 7.35
N SER A 587 19.63 13.66 7.08
CA SER A 587 19.81 14.33 5.80
C SER A 587 21.32 14.39 5.57
N GLY A 588 21.75 13.98 4.38
CA GLY A 588 23.17 13.91 4.03
C GLY A 588 23.78 15.31 4.02
N ASN A 589 24.93 15.46 4.68
CA ASN A 589 25.90 16.58 4.84
C ASN A 589 25.53 18.07 4.65
N ASP A 590 24.38 18.46 4.08
CA ASP A 590 23.99 19.85 3.82
C ASP A 590 22.47 20.11 4.00
N GLY A 591 21.72 19.19 4.62
CA GLY A 591 20.28 19.37 4.89
C GLY A 591 19.39 19.41 3.63
N LYS A 592 19.97 19.27 2.42
CA LYS A 592 19.27 19.35 1.13
C LYS A 592 19.18 18.02 0.37
N GLN A 593 19.88 16.98 0.80
CA GLN A 593 19.87 15.68 0.14
C GLN A 593 19.40 14.58 1.10
N SER A 594 18.60 13.64 0.58
CA SER A 594 18.30 12.39 1.26
C SER A 594 19.61 11.74 1.74
N VAL A 595 19.65 11.17 2.95
CA VAL A 595 20.79 10.34 3.39
C VAL A 595 21.12 9.20 2.42
N PHE A 596 20.17 8.83 1.58
CA PHE A 596 20.32 7.80 0.55
C PHE A 596 20.55 8.35 -0.86
N SER A 597 20.78 9.66 -1.03
CA SER A 597 21.00 10.28 -2.36
C SER A 597 22.19 9.66 -3.11
N HIS A 598 23.17 9.15 -2.38
CA HIS A 598 24.35 8.48 -2.90
C HIS A 598 24.13 7.01 -3.28
N ILE A 599 22.99 6.41 -2.92
CA ILE A 599 22.69 5.02 -3.27
C ILE A 599 22.37 4.94 -4.75
N VAL A 600 23.26 4.28 -5.49
CA VAL A 600 23.09 4.03 -6.92
C VAL A 600 21.97 3.01 -7.15
N ARG A 601 21.15 3.24 -8.19
CA ARG A 601 20.11 2.28 -8.60
C ARG A 601 20.75 0.93 -8.92
N ALA A 602 20.31 -0.12 -8.23
CA ALA A 602 20.78 -1.48 -8.51
C ALA A 602 20.39 -1.91 -9.94
N PRO A 603 21.26 -2.65 -10.66
CA PRO A 603 20.91 -3.21 -11.96
C PRO A 603 19.78 -4.25 -11.80
N GLU A 604 18.92 -4.37 -12.81
CA GLU A 604 17.87 -5.39 -12.82
C GLU A 604 18.47 -6.81 -12.75
N ASP A 605 17.77 -7.74 -12.12
CA ASP A 605 18.21 -9.13 -12.07
C ASP A 605 18.23 -9.72 -13.50
N PRO A 606 19.35 -10.33 -13.95
CA PRO A 606 19.49 -10.80 -15.33
C PRO A 606 18.47 -11.86 -15.77
N ILE A 607 17.78 -12.53 -14.83
CA ILE A 607 16.76 -13.55 -15.13
C ILE A 607 15.36 -13.00 -14.88
N LEU A 608 15.11 -12.32 -13.77
CA LEU A 608 13.79 -11.77 -13.46
C LEU A 608 13.45 -10.54 -14.30
N GLY A 609 14.45 -9.72 -14.67
CA GLY A 609 14.31 -8.60 -15.60
C GLY A 609 13.77 -9.02 -16.97
N VAL A 610 14.11 -10.23 -17.43
CA VAL A 610 13.56 -10.83 -18.67
C VAL A 610 12.03 -10.95 -18.59
N THR A 611 11.49 -11.32 -17.43
CA THR A 611 10.03 -11.40 -17.22
C THR A 611 9.40 -10.02 -17.15
N VAL A 612 10.08 -9.03 -16.56
CA VAL A 612 9.60 -7.64 -16.54
C VAL A 612 9.50 -7.10 -17.97
N ALA A 613 10.52 -7.32 -18.80
CA ALA A 613 10.52 -6.92 -20.20
C ALA A 613 9.41 -7.63 -21.00
N TYR A 614 9.28 -8.95 -20.83
CA TYR A 614 8.19 -9.74 -21.42
C TYR A 614 6.79 -9.25 -21.02
N ASN A 615 6.60 -8.87 -19.75
CA ASN A 615 5.30 -8.39 -19.27
C ASN A 615 4.95 -7.01 -19.85
N LYS A 616 5.95 -6.16 -20.12
CA LYS A 616 5.77 -4.84 -20.76
C LYS A 616 5.46 -4.94 -22.25
N ASP A 617 5.89 -6.00 -22.91
CA ASP A 617 5.62 -6.23 -24.33
C ASP A 617 4.13 -6.55 -24.57
N THR A 618 3.48 -5.86 -25.50
CA THR A 618 2.08 -6.07 -25.86
C THR A 618 1.89 -6.97 -27.07
N SER A 619 2.98 -7.42 -27.70
CA SER A 619 2.95 -8.28 -28.89
C SER A 619 2.23 -9.60 -28.59
N PRO A 620 1.30 -10.05 -29.45
CA PRO A 620 0.65 -11.35 -29.29
C PRO A 620 1.58 -12.53 -29.57
N MET A 621 2.75 -12.29 -30.18
CA MET A 621 3.75 -13.31 -30.51
C MET A 621 4.84 -13.45 -29.44
N LYS A 622 4.75 -12.71 -28.34
CA LYS A 622 5.78 -12.71 -27.31
C LYS A 622 5.93 -14.07 -26.62
N LEU A 623 7.17 -14.48 -26.37
CA LEU A 623 7.49 -15.77 -25.73
C LEU A 623 8.50 -15.56 -24.60
N ASN A 624 8.18 -16.07 -23.40
CA ASN A 624 9.08 -16.01 -22.24
C ASN A 624 9.83 -17.34 -22.07
N LEU A 625 11.11 -17.33 -22.38
CA LEU A 625 12.03 -18.45 -22.16
C LEU A 625 13.10 -18.10 -21.11
N GLY A 626 12.91 -17.03 -20.34
CA GLY A 626 13.84 -16.58 -19.32
C GLY A 626 13.74 -17.40 -18.04
N VAL A 627 12.61 -17.31 -17.33
CA VAL A 627 12.45 -17.91 -15.99
C VAL A 627 12.22 -19.42 -16.08
N GLY A 628 12.96 -20.18 -15.26
CA GLY A 628 12.79 -21.62 -15.10
C GLY A 628 11.59 -21.97 -14.23
N ALA A 629 10.40 -21.68 -14.72
CA ALA A 629 9.14 -22.08 -14.10
C ALA A 629 8.30 -22.85 -15.11
N TYR A 630 7.74 -23.97 -14.68
CA TYR A 630 6.96 -24.83 -15.54
C TYR A 630 5.68 -24.14 -16.03
N ARG A 631 5.32 -24.38 -17.29
CA ARG A 631 4.11 -23.88 -17.94
C ARG A 631 3.33 -25.03 -18.59
N THR A 632 2.01 -24.85 -18.71
CA THR A 632 1.15 -25.74 -19.50
C THR A 632 1.40 -25.55 -21.00
N GLU A 633 0.74 -26.35 -21.84
CA GLU A 633 0.83 -26.22 -23.31
C GLU A 633 0.32 -24.86 -23.81
N GLU A 634 -0.59 -24.25 -23.06
CA GLU A 634 -1.13 -22.90 -23.29
C GLU A 634 -0.23 -21.79 -22.73
N GLY A 635 0.93 -22.14 -22.16
CA GLY A 635 1.87 -21.17 -21.58
C GLY A 635 1.45 -20.63 -20.20
N LYS A 636 0.48 -21.25 -19.52
CA LYS A 636 -0.01 -20.81 -18.20
C LYS A 636 0.79 -21.44 -17.05
N PRO A 637 0.91 -20.79 -15.86
CA PRO A 637 1.44 -21.44 -14.68
C PRO A 637 0.67 -22.73 -14.33
N LEU A 638 1.38 -23.79 -13.97
CA LEU A 638 0.77 -25.04 -13.50
C LEU A 638 0.87 -25.13 -11.97
N VAL A 639 -0.28 -25.30 -11.32
CA VAL A 639 -0.35 -25.88 -9.96
C VAL A 639 -0.68 -27.36 -10.13
N LEU A 640 0.05 -28.22 -9.45
CA LEU A 640 -0.11 -29.67 -9.48
C LEU A 640 -1.43 -30.08 -8.80
N ASN A 641 -2.13 -31.10 -9.29
CA ASN A 641 -3.41 -31.50 -8.67
C ASN A 641 -3.17 -32.07 -7.28
N VAL A 642 -2.09 -32.83 -7.10
CA VAL A 642 -1.71 -33.34 -5.78
C VAL A 642 -1.44 -32.22 -4.77
N VAL A 643 -0.92 -31.07 -5.23
CA VAL A 643 -0.73 -29.88 -4.38
C VAL A 643 -2.07 -29.27 -4.01
N ARG A 644 -3.01 -29.12 -4.96
CA ARG A 644 -4.38 -28.65 -4.64
C ARG A 644 -5.08 -29.56 -3.65
N GLN A 645 -4.94 -30.88 -3.80
CA GLN A 645 -5.50 -31.86 -2.87
C GLN A 645 -4.89 -31.69 -1.47
N ALA A 646 -3.56 -31.60 -1.38
CA ALA A 646 -2.89 -31.33 -0.12
C ALA A 646 -3.34 -30.01 0.52
N GLU A 647 -3.45 -28.93 -0.25
CA GLU A 647 -3.99 -27.65 0.24
C GLU A 647 -5.42 -27.79 0.78
N GLN A 648 -6.29 -28.50 0.08
CA GLN A 648 -7.67 -28.73 0.53
C GLN A 648 -7.71 -29.51 1.85
N LEU A 649 -6.87 -30.55 2.00
CA LEU A 649 -6.74 -31.30 3.26
C LEU A 649 -6.27 -30.38 4.40
N LEU A 650 -5.28 -29.53 4.12
CA LEU A 650 -4.73 -28.59 5.11
C LEU A 650 -5.73 -27.49 5.50
N VAL A 651 -6.54 -27.00 4.57
CA VAL A 651 -7.57 -25.98 4.84
C VAL A 651 -8.74 -26.58 5.64
N ASN A 652 -9.07 -27.85 5.41
CA ASN A 652 -10.17 -28.53 6.09
C ASN A 652 -9.83 -29.03 7.50
N ASP A 653 -8.55 -29.11 7.87
CA ASP A 653 -8.11 -29.52 9.19
C ASP A 653 -8.21 -28.37 10.22
N ARG A 654 -9.32 -28.39 10.97
CA ARG A 654 -9.64 -27.39 12.02
C ARG A 654 -8.67 -27.39 13.21
N SER A 655 -7.84 -28.42 13.37
CA SER A 655 -6.85 -28.46 14.46
C SER A 655 -5.62 -27.59 14.19
N ARG A 656 -5.45 -27.15 12.94
CA ARG A 656 -4.27 -26.38 12.52
C ARG A 656 -4.35 -24.94 12.98
N ILE A 657 -3.24 -24.49 13.55
CA ILE A 657 -3.04 -23.11 13.99
C ILE A 657 -1.91 -22.46 13.18
N LYS A 658 -1.77 -21.13 13.30
CA LYS A 658 -0.74 -20.34 12.61
C LYS A 658 0.39 -19.89 13.54
N GLU A 659 0.64 -20.67 14.59
CA GLU A 659 1.72 -20.42 15.54
C GLU A 659 3.10 -20.60 14.93
N TYR A 660 4.10 -20.04 15.60
CA TYR A 660 5.50 -20.20 15.20
C TYR A 660 5.92 -21.68 15.21
N LEU A 661 6.63 -22.08 14.14
CA LEU A 661 7.33 -23.36 14.14
C LEU A 661 8.59 -23.30 15.02
N PRO A 662 9.11 -24.46 15.45
CA PRO A 662 10.50 -24.53 15.93
C PRO A 662 11.47 -23.90 14.93
N ILE A 663 12.62 -23.39 15.40
CA ILE A 663 13.63 -22.74 14.55
C ILE A 663 14.10 -23.67 13.42
N THR A 664 14.18 -24.97 13.69
CA THR A 664 14.54 -26.00 12.71
C THR A 664 13.42 -26.31 11.72
N GLY A 665 12.20 -25.84 11.95
CA GLY A 665 11.03 -26.03 11.11
C GLY A 665 10.14 -27.20 11.52
N LEU A 666 9.27 -27.62 10.60
CA LEU A 666 8.33 -28.70 10.81
C LEU A 666 9.05 -30.06 10.83
N ALA A 667 8.96 -30.80 11.95
CA ALA A 667 9.71 -32.03 12.15
C ALA A 667 9.44 -33.10 11.08
N ASP A 668 8.16 -33.31 10.73
CA ASP A 668 7.76 -34.27 9.68
C ASP A 668 8.37 -33.86 8.32
N PHE A 669 8.33 -32.58 7.97
CA PHE A 669 8.93 -32.06 6.73
C PHE A 669 10.44 -32.32 6.68
N ASN A 670 11.17 -32.05 7.77
CA ASN A 670 12.62 -32.27 7.83
C ASN A 670 12.97 -33.75 7.64
N LYS A 671 12.28 -34.64 8.36
CA LYS A 671 12.48 -36.09 8.26
C LYS A 671 12.19 -36.60 6.84
N LEU A 672 11.08 -36.18 6.25
CA LEU A 672 10.67 -36.61 4.91
C LEU A 672 11.59 -36.05 3.82
N SER A 673 12.09 -34.82 3.97
CA SER A 673 13.08 -34.22 3.06
C SER A 673 14.43 -34.95 3.10
N ALA A 674 14.92 -35.32 4.28
CA ALA A 674 16.12 -36.12 4.41
C ALA A 674 15.96 -37.49 3.74
N LYS A 675 14.82 -38.14 3.99
CA LYS A 675 14.47 -39.43 3.37
C LYS A 675 14.40 -39.35 1.84
N LEU A 676 13.82 -38.29 1.29
CA LEU A 676 13.66 -38.12 -0.16
C LEU A 676 15.01 -38.03 -0.89
N ILE A 677 15.96 -37.24 -0.37
CA ILE A 677 17.25 -37.06 -1.02
C ILE A 677 18.22 -38.22 -0.74
N LEU A 678 18.27 -38.72 0.50
CA LEU A 678 19.26 -39.71 0.90
C LEU A 678 18.82 -41.16 0.64
N GLY A 679 17.52 -41.40 0.47
CA GLY A 679 16.95 -42.74 0.40
C GLY A 679 16.47 -43.23 1.78
N ALA A 680 15.43 -44.04 1.79
CA ALA A 680 14.84 -44.60 3.02
C ALA A 680 15.78 -45.57 3.75
N ASP A 681 16.65 -46.22 3.00
CA ASP A 681 17.67 -47.18 3.39
C ASP A 681 19.03 -46.54 3.69
N SER A 682 19.12 -45.20 3.70
CA SER A 682 20.38 -44.49 3.94
C SER A 682 21.01 -44.86 5.29
N PRO A 683 22.26 -45.38 5.30
CA PRO A 683 22.98 -45.65 6.55
C PRO A 683 23.12 -44.41 7.42
N ALA A 684 23.30 -43.23 6.81
CA ALA A 684 23.42 -41.97 7.55
C ALA A 684 22.17 -41.65 8.38
N ILE A 685 20.98 -41.96 7.87
CA ILE A 685 19.72 -41.77 8.61
C ILE A 685 19.63 -42.78 9.75
N GLN A 686 19.92 -44.06 9.49
CA GLN A 686 19.87 -45.13 10.49
C GLN A 686 20.86 -44.90 11.64
N GLU A 687 22.03 -44.35 11.33
CA GLU A 687 23.10 -44.02 12.28
C GLU A 687 22.91 -42.65 12.95
N ASN A 688 21.78 -41.97 12.72
CA ASN A 688 21.46 -40.63 13.24
C ASN A 688 22.53 -39.56 12.92
N ARG A 689 23.17 -39.67 11.75
CA ARG A 689 24.22 -38.75 11.30
C ARG A 689 23.71 -37.53 10.55
N VAL A 690 22.40 -37.41 10.38
CA VAL A 690 21.79 -36.35 9.55
C VAL A 690 21.03 -35.38 10.42
N THR A 691 21.38 -34.10 10.35
CA THR A 691 20.48 -33.02 10.80
C THR A 691 19.87 -32.36 9.59
N THR A 692 18.58 -32.02 9.68
CA THR A 692 17.87 -31.31 8.61
C THR A 692 17.10 -30.16 9.21
N VAL A 693 17.27 -28.99 8.61
CA VAL A 693 16.56 -27.77 8.97
C VAL A 693 15.79 -27.24 7.76
N GLN A 694 14.57 -26.78 7.99
CA GLN A 694 13.77 -26.15 6.97
C GLN A 694 14.28 -24.73 6.69
N CYS A 695 14.39 -24.41 5.40
CA CYS A 695 14.94 -23.16 4.91
C CYS A 695 14.06 -22.52 3.83
N LEU A 696 14.36 -21.27 3.48
CA LEU A 696 13.65 -20.50 2.45
C LEU A 696 14.01 -20.97 1.04
N SER A 697 13.54 -22.17 0.67
CA SER A 697 13.86 -22.86 -0.58
C SER A 697 15.36 -23.13 -0.76
N GLY A 698 15.80 -23.37 -1.99
CA GLY A 698 17.23 -23.61 -2.29
C GLY A 698 18.11 -22.42 -1.93
N THR A 699 17.69 -21.19 -2.27
CA THR A 699 18.43 -19.95 -1.94
C THR A 699 18.70 -19.82 -0.44
N GLY A 700 17.67 -20.01 0.39
CA GLY A 700 17.81 -19.95 1.84
C GLY A 700 18.69 -21.07 2.38
N SER A 701 18.54 -22.29 1.84
CA SER A 701 19.35 -23.45 2.25
C SER A 701 20.84 -23.24 1.97
N LEU A 702 21.18 -22.69 0.79
CA LEU A 702 22.54 -22.33 0.41
C LEU A 702 23.09 -21.21 1.29
N ARG A 703 22.27 -20.18 1.59
CA ARG A 703 22.70 -19.04 2.43
C ARG A 703 22.96 -19.44 3.88
N VAL A 704 22.10 -20.28 4.46
CA VAL A 704 22.27 -20.83 5.82
C VAL A 704 23.47 -21.76 5.88
N GLY A 705 23.61 -22.69 4.92
CA GLY A 705 24.76 -23.60 4.87
C GLY A 705 26.08 -22.87 4.63
N GLY A 706 26.10 -21.86 3.77
CA GLY A 706 27.26 -21.01 3.55
C GLY A 706 27.70 -20.26 4.80
N GLU A 707 26.75 -19.69 5.56
CA GLU A 707 27.06 -18.97 6.79
C GLU A 707 27.57 -19.89 7.89
N PHE A 708 26.93 -21.05 8.04
CA PHE A 708 27.38 -22.09 8.95
C PHE A 708 28.82 -22.49 8.66
N LEU A 709 29.17 -22.71 7.38
CA LEU A 709 30.54 -23.03 6.98
C LEU A 709 31.51 -21.86 7.25
N ALA A 710 31.11 -20.62 6.97
CA ALA A 710 31.97 -19.46 7.23
C ALA A 710 32.28 -19.26 8.72
N GLN A 711 31.35 -19.62 9.60
CA GLN A 711 31.51 -19.51 11.06
C GLN A 711 32.30 -20.68 11.66
N HIS A 712 32.07 -21.92 11.20
CA HIS A 712 32.55 -23.11 11.91
C HIS A 712 33.53 -23.98 11.15
N TYR A 713 33.63 -23.84 9.83
CA TYR A 713 34.49 -24.70 9.03
C TYR A 713 35.88 -24.07 8.84
N HIS A 714 36.92 -24.88 8.96
CA HIS A 714 38.31 -24.43 8.99
C HIS A 714 38.77 -23.82 7.65
N GLN A 715 38.14 -24.21 6.54
CA GLN A 715 38.44 -23.71 5.20
C GLN A 715 37.29 -22.84 4.69
N ARG A 716 37.59 -21.63 4.24
CA ARG A 716 36.58 -20.65 3.80
C ARG A 716 36.50 -20.50 2.28
N THR A 717 37.28 -21.25 1.54
CA THR A 717 37.27 -21.23 0.07
C THR A 717 36.22 -22.19 -0.46
N ILE A 718 35.28 -21.67 -1.25
CA ILE A 718 34.30 -22.46 -1.99
C ILE A 718 34.58 -22.40 -3.48
N TYR A 719 34.63 -23.57 -4.12
CA TYR A 719 34.75 -23.75 -5.56
C TYR A 719 33.37 -23.95 -6.17
N ILE A 720 32.99 -23.09 -7.12
CA ILE A 720 31.73 -23.17 -7.86
C ILE A 720 31.99 -23.48 -9.35
N PRO A 721 31.11 -24.23 -10.04
CA PRO A 721 31.36 -24.55 -11.45
C PRO A 721 31.31 -23.30 -12.32
N GLN A 722 32.02 -23.32 -13.44
CA GLN A 722 31.97 -22.27 -14.45
C GLN A 722 31.40 -22.81 -15.78
N PRO A 723 30.24 -22.30 -16.25
CA PRO A 723 29.32 -21.39 -15.55
C PRO A 723 28.55 -22.09 -14.41
N THR A 724 27.75 -21.35 -13.64
CA THR A 724 26.81 -21.88 -12.64
C THR A 724 25.58 -20.97 -12.54
N TRP A 725 24.62 -21.27 -11.65
CA TRP A 725 23.51 -20.37 -11.37
C TRP A 725 24.06 -19.05 -10.80
N GLY A 726 23.80 -17.94 -11.51
CA GLY A 726 24.46 -16.65 -11.24
C GLY A 726 24.29 -16.08 -9.83
N ASN A 727 23.34 -16.59 -9.04
CA ASN A 727 23.17 -16.18 -7.66
C ASN A 727 24.16 -16.86 -6.68
N HIS A 728 24.81 -17.96 -7.06
CA HIS A 728 25.76 -18.68 -6.20
C HIS A 728 26.90 -17.79 -5.71
N THR A 729 27.53 -17.03 -6.61
CA THR A 729 28.61 -16.11 -6.25
C THR A 729 28.16 -15.11 -5.19
N LYS A 730 26.96 -14.53 -5.35
CA LYS A 730 26.40 -13.55 -4.40
C LYS A 730 26.08 -14.20 -3.05
N ILE A 731 25.43 -15.36 -3.05
CA ILE A 731 25.04 -16.08 -1.84
C ILE A 731 26.27 -16.39 -0.99
N PHE A 732 27.30 -16.99 -1.58
CA PHE A 732 28.46 -17.46 -0.82
C PHE A 732 29.41 -16.32 -0.44
N ALA A 733 29.59 -15.31 -1.28
CA ALA A 733 30.36 -14.12 -0.91
C ALA A 733 29.72 -13.38 0.28
N LEU A 734 28.39 -13.17 0.25
CA LEU A 734 27.65 -12.54 1.35
C LEU A 734 27.55 -13.43 2.60
N ALA A 735 27.74 -14.74 2.45
CA ALA A 735 27.88 -15.66 3.59
C ALA A 735 29.25 -15.59 4.26
N GLY A 736 30.23 -14.89 3.67
CA GLY A 736 31.60 -14.76 4.19
C GLY A 736 32.61 -15.78 3.66
N LEU A 737 32.28 -16.50 2.57
CA LEU A 737 33.20 -17.43 1.91
C LEU A 737 33.97 -16.76 0.76
N SER A 738 35.19 -17.21 0.53
CA SER A 738 35.98 -16.85 -0.65
C SER A 738 35.57 -17.72 -1.83
N VAL A 739 34.97 -17.10 -2.84
CA VAL A 739 34.44 -17.80 -4.02
C VAL A 739 35.52 -17.93 -5.10
N LYS A 740 35.83 -19.17 -5.48
CA LYS A 740 36.66 -19.52 -6.64
C LYS A 740 35.84 -20.35 -7.63
N SER A 741 36.33 -20.46 -8.85
CA SER A 741 35.67 -21.25 -9.90
C SER A 741 36.50 -22.47 -10.30
N TYR A 742 35.82 -23.51 -10.80
CA TYR A 742 36.44 -24.64 -11.49
C TYR A 742 35.80 -24.85 -12.87
N ARG A 743 36.59 -25.30 -13.83
CA ARG A 743 36.14 -25.60 -15.19
C ARG A 743 35.06 -26.68 -15.14
N TYR A 744 33.93 -26.42 -15.79
CA TYR A 744 32.81 -27.35 -15.83
C TYR A 744 32.27 -27.56 -17.24
N TYR A 745 32.04 -26.48 -17.98
CA TYR A 745 31.51 -26.54 -19.35
C TYR A 745 32.60 -26.22 -20.37
N ASP A 746 32.64 -26.97 -21.46
CA ASP A 746 33.50 -26.69 -22.59
C ASP A 746 32.66 -26.12 -23.76
N PRO A 747 32.83 -24.83 -24.12
CA PRO A 747 32.11 -24.22 -25.23
C PRO A 747 32.36 -24.89 -26.59
N ALA A 748 33.53 -25.52 -26.79
CA ALA A 748 33.87 -26.16 -28.06
C ALA A 748 33.06 -27.45 -28.27
N THR A 749 32.96 -28.28 -27.23
CA THR A 749 32.20 -29.55 -27.28
C THR A 749 30.75 -29.40 -26.85
N ARG A 750 30.39 -28.27 -26.22
CA ARG A 750 29.10 -28.02 -25.54
C ARG A 750 28.75 -29.08 -24.49
N GLY A 751 29.78 -29.72 -23.94
CA GLY A 751 29.71 -30.81 -22.98
C GLY A 751 30.48 -30.52 -21.71
N LEU A 752 30.68 -31.57 -20.89
CA LEU A 752 31.39 -31.47 -19.62
C LEU A 752 32.89 -31.36 -19.90
N HIS A 753 33.54 -30.32 -19.40
CA HIS A 753 34.99 -30.17 -19.41
C HIS A 753 35.61 -31.04 -18.29
N PHE A 754 35.44 -32.36 -18.42
CA PHE A 754 35.73 -33.31 -17.36
C PHE A 754 37.21 -33.28 -16.91
N GLN A 755 38.13 -33.18 -17.86
CA GLN A 755 39.56 -33.12 -17.55
C GLN A 755 39.92 -31.85 -16.76
N GLY A 756 39.45 -30.68 -17.22
CA GLY A 756 39.66 -29.42 -16.51
C GLY A 756 39.03 -29.40 -15.12
N LEU A 757 37.87 -30.03 -14.96
CA LEU A 757 37.23 -30.21 -13.66
C LEU A 757 38.14 -30.99 -12.70
N LEU A 758 38.67 -32.14 -13.13
CA LEU A 758 39.55 -32.96 -12.30
C LEU A 758 40.87 -32.25 -11.96
N GLU A 759 41.44 -31.51 -12.91
CA GLU A 759 42.66 -30.71 -12.69
C GLU A 759 42.44 -29.62 -11.64
N ASP A 760 41.35 -28.86 -11.76
CA ASP A 760 41.06 -27.73 -10.87
C ASP A 760 40.72 -28.21 -9.46
N LEU A 761 39.89 -29.25 -9.33
CA LEU A 761 39.57 -29.85 -8.03
C LEU A 761 40.77 -30.59 -7.43
N GLY A 762 41.62 -31.21 -8.26
CA GLY A 762 42.86 -31.85 -7.81
C GLY A 762 43.90 -30.86 -7.30
N SER A 763 43.83 -29.62 -7.78
CA SER A 763 44.69 -28.50 -7.37
C SER A 763 44.09 -27.66 -6.23
N ALA A 764 42.84 -27.92 -5.84
CA ALA A 764 42.19 -27.22 -4.75
C ALA A 764 42.88 -27.56 -3.40
N PRO A 765 42.99 -26.59 -2.48
CA PRO A 765 43.59 -26.83 -1.18
C PRO A 765 42.74 -27.83 -0.38
N SER A 766 43.40 -28.66 0.42
CA SER A 766 42.72 -29.62 1.30
C SER A 766 41.70 -28.92 2.18
N GLY A 767 40.55 -29.56 2.37
CA GLY A 767 39.43 -29.00 3.10
C GLY A 767 38.56 -28.04 2.29
N ALA A 768 38.91 -27.65 1.05
CA ALA A 768 38.07 -26.71 0.30
C ALA A 768 36.65 -27.22 0.07
N ILE A 769 35.68 -26.30 0.10
CA ILE A 769 34.27 -26.58 -0.14
C ILE A 769 34.08 -26.61 -1.66
N VAL A 770 33.33 -27.58 -2.17
CA VAL A 770 33.01 -27.69 -3.60
C VAL A 770 31.50 -27.71 -3.76
N LEU A 771 30.97 -26.70 -4.42
CA LEU A 771 29.58 -26.65 -4.81
C LEU A 771 29.35 -27.57 -6.01
N LEU A 772 28.40 -28.49 -5.88
CA LEU A 772 27.98 -29.43 -6.90
C LEU A 772 26.49 -29.27 -7.15
N HIS A 773 26.03 -29.41 -8.39
CA HIS A 773 24.61 -29.55 -8.68
C HIS A 773 24.28 -31.04 -8.66
N ALA A 774 23.25 -31.45 -7.90
CA ALA A 774 22.90 -32.87 -7.76
C ALA A 774 22.55 -33.51 -9.11
N CYS A 775 21.77 -32.79 -9.92
CA CYS A 775 21.42 -33.11 -11.29
C CYS A 775 20.93 -31.83 -12.01
N ALA A 776 20.76 -31.94 -13.33
CA ALA A 776 20.34 -30.87 -14.23
C ALA A 776 21.07 -29.55 -13.95
N HIS A 777 22.39 -29.57 -14.12
CA HIS A 777 23.24 -28.42 -13.87
C HIS A 777 22.69 -27.15 -14.54
N ASN A 778 22.56 -26.06 -13.78
CA ASN A 778 22.01 -24.79 -14.25
C ASN A 778 23.18 -23.81 -14.42
N PRO A 779 23.43 -23.25 -15.62
CA PRO A 779 22.51 -23.18 -16.78
C PRO A 779 22.72 -24.24 -17.88
N THR A 780 23.73 -25.11 -17.77
CA THR A 780 24.24 -25.86 -18.93
C THR A 780 23.37 -27.05 -19.35
N GLY A 781 22.62 -27.65 -18.44
CA GLY A 781 21.93 -28.93 -18.64
C GLY A 781 22.89 -30.10 -18.86
N VAL A 782 24.17 -29.97 -18.55
CA VAL A 782 25.18 -31.02 -18.74
C VAL A 782 25.57 -31.57 -17.39
N ASP A 783 25.36 -32.87 -17.17
CA ASP A 783 25.73 -33.56 -15.94
C ASP A 783 26.83 -34.61 -16.18
N PRO A 784 27.67 -34.90 -15.17
CA PRO A 784 28.57 -36.04 -15.21
C PRO A 784 27.79 -37.36 -15.30
N THR A 785 28.35 -38.30 -16.06
CA THR A 785 27.91 -39.71 -16.05
C THR A 785 28.18 -40.34 -14.69
N LYS A 786 27.57 -41.50 -14.42
CA LYS A 786 27.77 -42.24 -13.17
C LYS A 786 29.26 -42.56 -12.89
N ASP A 787 30.00 -42.96 -13.92
CA ASP A 787 31.44 -43.27 -13.81
C ASP A 787 32.27 -42.01 -13.56
N GLN A 788 31.89 -40.88 -14.19
CA GLN A 788 32.53 -39.59 -13.92
C GLN A 788 32.24 -39.11 -12.50
N TRP A 789 31.00 -39.28 -12.00
CA TRP A 789 30.66 -38.97 -10.62
C TRP A 789 31.49 -39.78 -9.62
N GLU A 790 31.72 -41.07 -9.89
CA GLU A 790 32.58 -41.90 -9.05
C GLU A 790 34.04 -41.42 -9.05
N GLN A 791 34.57 -41.00 -10.19
CA GLN A 791 35.90 -40.39 -10.28
C GLN A 791 35.99 -39.07 -9.52
N ILE A 792 34.98 -38.19 -9.65
CA ILE A 792 34.90 -36.93 -8.91
C ILE A 792 34.84 -37.21 -7.40
N ARG A 793 34.01 -38.16 -6.97
CA ARG A 793 33.91 -38.56 -5.55
C ARG A 793 35.26 -39.02 -5.03
N ARG A 794 35.95 -39.94 -5.72
CA ARG A 794 37.26 -40.44 -5.31
C ARG A 794 38.30 -39.32 -5.21
N LEU A 795 38.34 -38.42 -6.20
CA LEU A 795 39.24 -37.27 -6.19
C LEU A 795 38.97 -36.38 -4.97
N MET A 796 37.72 -35.98 -4.76
CA MET A 796 37.33 -35.13 -3.63
C MET A 796 37.68 -35.78 -2.28
N ARG A 797 37.45 -37.08 -2.13
CA ARG A 797 37.83 -37.84 -0.93
C ARG A 797 39.34 -37.86 -0.74
N SER A 798 40.11 -38.15 -1.79
CA SER A 798 41.58 -38.18 -1.72
C SER A 798 42.21 -36.83 -1.34
N LYS A 799 41.53 -35.73 -1.68
CA LYS A 799 41.94 -34.35 -1.40
C LYS A 799 41.31 -33.76 -0.14
N GLY A 800 40.47 -34.53 0.57
CA GLY A 800 39.76 -34.05 1.76
C GLY A 800 38.83 -32.85 1.46
N LEU A 801 38.22 -32.79 0.28
CA LEU A 801 37.29 -31.72 -0.11
C LEU A 801 35.89 -31.97 0.45
N LEU A 802 35.19 -30.89 0.83
CA LEU A 802 33.84 -30.94 1.39
C LEU A 802 32.79 -30.68 0.29
N PRO A 803 31.98 -31.67 -0.10
CA PRO A 803 30.89 -31.48 -1.06
C PRO A 803 29.71 -30.71 -0.44
N PHE A 804 29.22 -29.71 -1.17
CA PHE A 804 27.96 -29.03 -0.92
C PHE A 804 27.08 -29.15 -2.17
N PHE A 805 26.00 -29.91 -2.10
CA PHE A 805 25.07 -30.11 -3.20
C PHE A 805 23.94 -29.08 -3.21
N ASP A 806 23.68 -28.47 -4.37
CA ASP A 806 22.42 -27.81 -4.72
C ASP A 806 21.52 -28.80 -5.48
N SER A 807 20.35 -29.10 -4.90
CA SER A 807 19.35 -30.02 -5.44
C SER A 807 18.00 -29.31 -5.61
N ALA A 808 17.82 -28.66 -6.77
CA ALA A 808 16.58 -27.97 -7.12
C ALA A 808 15.74 -28.68 -8.20
N TYR A 809 16.30 -29.71 -8.84
CA TYR A 809 15.73 -30.38 -10.02
C TYR A 809 15.54 -31.89 -9.83
N GLN A 810 15.56 -32.39 -8.60
CA GLN A 810 15.35 -33.82 -8.34
C GLN A 810 13.99 -34.29 -8.92
N GLY A 811 14.04 -35.30 -9.80
CA GLY A 811 12.93 -35.86 -10.55
C GLY A 811 12.62 -35.13 -11.86
N PHE A 812 13.22 -33.96 -12.12
CA PHE A 812 13.03 -33.16 -13.33
C PHE A 812 14.07 -33.45 -14.43
N ALA A 813 15.15 -34.17 -14.12
CA ALA A 813 16.18 -34.51 -15.09
C ALA A 813 15.83 -35.82 -15.81
N SER A 814 15.68 -36.91 -15.07
CA SER A 814 15.36 -38.24 -15.62
C SER A 814 13.89 -38.63 -15.52
N GLY A 815 13.07 -37.88 -14.77
CA GLY A 815 11.73 -38.31 -14.36
C GLY A 815 11.74 -39.26 -13.16
N SER A 816 12.90 -39.57 -12.58
CA SER A 816 13.07 -40.44 -11.41
C SER A 816 13.74 -39.69 -10.27
N LEU A 817 13.07 -39.65 -9.12
CA LEU A 817 13.62 -39.02 -7.90
C LEU A 817 14.91 -39.69 -7.42
N ASP A 818 15.02 -41.01 -7.57
CA ASP A 818 16.18 -41.79 -7.11
C ASP A 818 17.38 -41.63 -8.05
N THR A 819 17.14 -41.68 -9.36
CA THR A 819 18.20 -41.48 -10.36
C THR A 819 18.80 -40.09 -10.22
N ASP A 820 17.95 -39.08 -10.04
CA ASP A 820 18.35 -37.67 -9.91
C ASP A 820 19.03 -37.34 -8.57
N ALA A 821 18.94 -38.22 -7.57
CA ALA A 821 19.63 -38.10 -6.28
C ALA A 821 20.87 -38.98 -6.17
N GLN A 822 21.20 -39.76 -7.21
CA GLN A 822 22.27 -40.76 -7.16
C GLN A 822 23.63 -40.15 -6.82
N SER A 823 23.96 -38.98 -7.36
CA SER A 823 25.22 -38.27 -7.06
C SER A 823 25.37 -38.00 -5.56
N VAL A 824 24.33 -37.49 -4.90
CA VAL A 824 24.32 -37.24 -3.45
C VAL A 824 24.47 -38.55 -2.69
N ARG A 825 23.68 -39.58 -3.03
CA ARG A 825 23.70 -40.87 -2.34
C ARG A 825 25.04 -41.58 -2.46
N MET A 826 25.71 -41.49 -3.60
CA MET A 826 27.06 -42.03 -3.80
C MET A 826 28.08 -41.41 -2.85
N PHE A 827 28.01 -40.10 -2.61
CA PHE A 827 28.89 -39.41 -1.66
C PHE A 827 28.56 -39.71 -0.20
N VAL A 828 27.35 -40.15 0.12
CA VAL A 828 26.96 -40.51 1.49
C VAL A 828 27.22 -41.99 1.79
N ALA A 829 27.15 -42.86 0.78
CA ALA A 829 27.28 -44.31 0.90
C ALA A 829 28.64 -44.78 1.47
N ASP A 830 29.71 -44.00 1.27
CA ASP A 830 31.04 -44.28 1.83
C ASP A 830 31.23 -43.76 3.27
N GLY A 831 30.16 -43.25 3.90
CA GLY A 831 30.20 -42.66 5.24
C GLY A 831 30.76 -41.24 5.28
N GLY A 832 30.96 -40.59 4.13
CA GLY A 832 31.48 -39.23 4.05
C GLY A 832 30.48 -38.14 4.42
N GLU A 833 31.00 -37.01 4.84
CA GLU A 833 30.23 -35.82 5.21
C GLU A 833 29.87 -34.99 3.97
N VAL A 834 28.64 -34.47 3.95
CA VAL A 834 28.11 -33.65 2.84
C VAL A 834 27.10 -32.62 3.36
N LEU A 835 26.94 -31.51 2.64
CA LEU A 835 25.80 -30.60 2.79
C LEU A 835 24.90 -30.72 1.57
N VAL A 836 23.58 -30.63 1.76
CA VAL A 836 22.61 -30.70 0.65
C VAL A 836 21.52 -29.66 0.85
N ALA A 837 21.46 -28.70 -0.08
CA ALA A 837 20.40 -27.70 -0.19
C ALA A 837 19.32 -28.22 -1.14
N GLN A 838 18.12 -28.51 -0.62
CA GLN A 838 16.97 -28.99 -1.38
C GLN A 838 15.96 -27.87 -1.63
N SER A 839 15.41 -27.80 -2.84
CA SER A 839 14.32 -26.89 -3.20
C SER A 839 13.09 -27.64 -3.68
N TYR A 840 11.92 -27.25 -3.18
CA TYR A 840 10.63 -27.77 -3.64
C TYR A 840 9.93 -26.86 -4.68
N ALA A 841 10.63 -25.81 -5.13
CA ALA A 841 10.05 -24.82 -6.02
C ALA A 841 9.68 -25.42 -7.40
N LYS A 842 10.46 -26.39 -7.88
CA LYS A 842 10.30 -26.95 -9.23
C LYS A 842 9.53 -28.27 -9.17
N ASN A 843 10.09 -29.29 -8.51
CA ASN A 843 9.53 -30.65 -8.39
C ASN A 843 8.07 -30.70 -7.86
N MET A 844 7.66 -29.77 -6.99
CA MET A 844 6.27 -29.64 -6.52
C MET A 844 5.58 -28.36 -7.00
N GLY A 845 6.22 -27.53 -7.83
CA GLY A 845 5.63 -26.27 -8.31
C GLY A 845 5.42 -25.20 -7.22
N LEU A 846 6.03 -25.35 -6.05
CA LEU A 846 5.86 -24.44 -4.90
C LEU A 846 6.81 -23.24 -4.97
N TYR A 847 6.84 -22.54 -6.11
CA TYR A 847 7.78 -21.43 -6.37
C TYR A 847 7.62 -20.29 -5.36
N GLY A 848 6.37 -19.89 -5.09
CA GLY A 848 6.01 -18.76 -4.23
C GLY A 848 6.05 -19.09 -2.74
N GLU A 849 5.87 -20.35 -2.36
CA GLU A 849 5.85 -20.80 -0.95
C GLU A 849 7.21 -20.73 -0.25
N ARG A 850 8.28 -20.58 -1.03
CA ARG A 850 9.66 -20.47 -0.54
C ARG A 850 10.04 -21.62 0.41
N VAL A 851 9.68 -22.85 0.09
CA VAL A 851 9.97 -24.04 0.91
C VAL A 851 11.17 -24.85 0.37
N GLY A 852 12.04 -25.27 1.28
CA GLY A 852 13.24 -26.07 1.04
C GLY A 852 13.86 -26.56 2.34
N ALA A 853 14.94 -27.34 2.24
CA ALA A 853 15.61 -27.94 3.39
C ALA A 853 17.13 -27.94 3.20
N LEU A 854 17.87 -27.70 4.27
CA LEU A 854 19.30 -27.96 4.37
C LEU A 854 19.52 -29.23 5.20
N SER A 855 20.09 -30.26 4.58
CA SER A 855 20.52 -31.49 5.26
C SER A 855 22.04 -31.52 5.37
N ILE A 856 22.57 -31.76 6.56
CA ILE A 856 24.01 -31.94 6.79
C ILE A 856 24.25 -33.36 7.32
N VAL A 857 25.03 -34.13 6.58
CA VAL A 857 25.49 -35.47 6.98
C VAL A 857 26.82 -35.32 7.69
N CYS A 858 26.86 -35.69 8.97
CA CYS A 858 28.03 -35.61 9.83
C CYS A 858 28.68 -36.98 10.02
N ARG A 859 29.80 -37.03 10.72
CA ARG A 859 30.51 -38.27 11.06
C ARG A 859 29.78 -39.16 12.06
N ASN A 860 29.06 -38.59 13.02
CA ASN A 860 28.32 -39.32 14.06
C ASN A 860 27.19 -38.44 14.64
N ALA A 861 26.27 -39.07 15.39
CA ALA A 861 25.10 -38.41 15.98
C ALA A 861 25.42 -37.29 16.99
N ASP A 862 26.52 -37.43 17.73
CA ASP A 862 26.97 -36.42 18.69
C ASP A 862 27.36 -35.11 17.96
N VAL A 863 28.15 -35.20 16.89
CA VAL A 863 28.46 -34.06 16.02
C VAL A 863 27.19 -33.48 15.41
N THR A 864 26.27 -34.32 14.92
CA THR A 864 24.99 -33.90 14.34
C THR A 864 24.18 -33.01 15.29
N SER A 865 24.12 -33.36 16.59
CA SER A 865 23.40 -32.58 17.59
C SER A 865 24.01 -31.18 17.80
N ARG A 866 25.35 -31.08 17.78
CA ARG A 866 26.06 -29.79 17.84
C ARG A 866 25.86 -28.95 16.60
N VAL A 867 25.89 -29.58 15.42
CA VAL A 867 25.63 -28.88 14.15
C VAL A 867 24.22 -28.30 14.15
N GLU A 868 23.21 -29.06 14.59
CA GLU A 868 21.84 -28.55 14.68
C GLU A 868 21.71 -27.33 15.61
N SER A 869 22.40 -27.36 16.77
CA SER A 869 22.34 -26.24 17.71
C SER A 869 22.94 -24.96 17.12
N GLN A 870 24.03 -25.06 16.37
CA GLN A 870 24.63 -23.92 15.66
C GLN A 870 23.76 -23.44 14.49
N LEU A 871 23.13 -24.35 13.75
CA LEU A 871 22.19 -23.97 12.68
C LEU A 871 21.02 -23.13 13.23
N LYS A 872 20.53 -23.42 14.45
CA LYS A 872 19.51 -22.58 15.10
C LYS A 872 19.99 -21.15 15.33
N LEU A 873 21.27 -20.97 15.70
CA LEU A 873 21.88 -19.64 15.89
C LEU A 873 22.07 -18.87 14.58
N VAL A 874 22.32 -19.56 13.46
CA VAL A 874 22.36 -18.94 12.13
C VAL A 874 20.96 -18.54 11.66
N ILE A 875 19.97 -19.41 11.87
CA ILE A 875 18.60 -19.20 11.36
C ILE A 875 17.85 -18.11 12.12
N ARG A 876 17.97 -18.09 13.46
CA ARG A 876 17.21 -17.18 14.33
C ARG A 876 17.33 -15.70 13.94
N PRO A 877 18.53 -15.13 13.69
CA PRO A 877 18.67 -13.74 13.26
C PRO A 877 18.35 -13.53 11.77
N MET A 878 18.35 -14.59 10.96
CA MET A 878 18.13 -14.47 9.51
C MET A 878 16.65 -14.38 9.13
N TYR A 879 15.81 -15.24 9.73
CA TYR A 879 14.36 -15.24 9.48
C TYR A 879 13.54 -15.79 10.65
N SER A 880 14.07 -15.78 11.87
CA SER A 880 13.44 -16.31 13.10
C SER A 880 13.17 -17.81 13.07
N ASN A 881 12.16 -18.24 12.32
CA ASN A 881 11.74 -19.61 12.08
C ASN A 881 11.06 -19.67 10.70
N PRO A 882 11.09 -20.82 10.01
CA PRO A 882 10.65 -20.87 8.62
C PRO A 882 9.12 -20.87 8.47
N PRO A 883 8.57 -20.51 7.28
CA PRO A 883 7.12 -20.46 7.02
C PRO A 883 6.45 -21.84 7.06
N ILE A 884 5.23 -21.92 7.61
CA ILE A 884 4.55 -23.21 7.85
C ILE A 884 3.87 -23.83 6.62
N HIS A 885 3.35 -23.02 5.69
CA HIS A 885 2.39 -23.50 4.68
C HIS A 885 3.02 -24.47 3.67
N GLY A 886 4.03 -24.02 2.91
CA GLY A 886 4.73 -24.88 1.95
C GLY A 886 5.30 -26.16 2.56
N ALA A 887 5.87 -26.10 3.78
CA ALA A 887 6.36 -27.31 4.46
C ALA A 887 5.25 -28.27 4.85
N SER A 888 4.07 -27.76 5.18
CA SER A 888 2.90 -28.59 5.46
C SER A 888 2.37 -29.28 4.21
N ILE A 889 2.36 -28.60 3.05
CA ILE A 889 1.99 -29.20 1.76
C ILE A 889 2.93 -30.36 1.44
N VAL A 890 4.24 -30.09 1.46
CA VAL A 890 5.27 -31.10 1.19
C VAL A 890 5.15 -32.27 2.17
N ALA A 891 5.01 -32.02 3.47
CA ALA A 891 4.87 -33.07 4.47
C ALA A 891 3.61 -33.91 4.24
N THR A 892 2.48 -33.28 3.90
CA THR A 892 1.22 -33.99 3.59
C THR A 892 1.39 -34.94 2.41
N ILE A 893 1.97 -34.44 1.31
CA ILE A 893 2.22 -35.24 0.10
C ILE A 893 3.21 -36.39 0.37
N LEU A 894 4.32 -36.11 1.05
CA LEU A 894 5.37 -37.11 1.28
C LEU A 894 5.00 -38.16 2.35
N LYS A 895 4.06 -37.84 3.25
CA LYS A 895 3.61 -38.75 4.32
C LYS A 895 2.54 -39.71 3.84
N ASP A 896 1.68 -39.29 2.93
CA ASP A 896 0.61 -40.12 2.36
C ASP A 896 1.11 -40.88 1.12
N ARG A 897 0.93 -42.21 1.12
CA ARG A 897 1.41 -43.07 0.02
C ARG A 897 0.72 -42.78 -1.31
N ASN A 898 -0.57 -42.45 -1.29
CA ASN A 898 -1.35 -42.22 -2.50
C ASN A 898 -1.01 -40.86 -3.10
N LEU A 899 -0.94 -39.81 -2.26
CA LEU A 899 -0.50 -38.48 -2.70
C LEU A 899 0.94 -38.52 -3.22
N TYR A 900 1.85 -39.23 -2.53
CA TYR A 900 3.21 -39.42 -3.02
C TYR A 900 3.24 -40.06 -4.41
N HIS A 901 2.44 -41.12 -4.62
CA HIS A 901 2.35 -41.79 -5.92
C HIS A 901 1.81 -40.85 -7.01
N GLU A 902 0.71 -40.14 -6.74
CA GLU A 902 0.12 -39.18 -7.68
C GLU A 902 1.13 -38.08 -8.04
N TRP A 903 1.83 -37.53 -7.04
CA TRP A 903 2.89 -36.56 -7.26
C TRP A 903 4.00 -37.09 -8.18
N THR A 904 4.45 -38.33 -7.98
CA THR A 904 5.49 -38.93 -8.85
C THR A 904 5.01 -39.09 -10.29
N LEU A 905 3.73 -39.39 -10.52
CA LEU A 905 3.14 -39.46 -11.85
C LEU A 905 3.10 -38.08 -12.52
N GLU A 906 2.62 -37.05 -11.81
CA GLU A 906 2.60 -35.67 -12.32
C GLU A 906 4.01 -35.16 -12.61
N LEU A 907 4.97 -35.42 -11.72
CA LEU A 907 6.37 -35.06 -11.90
C LEU A 907 6.98 -35.72 -13.14
N LYS A 908 6.74 -37.03 -13.31
CA LYS A 908 7.19 -37.75 -14.51
C LYS A 908 6.56 -37.17 -15.78
N ALA A 909 5.27 -36.88 -15.77
CA ALA A 909 4.59 -36.27 -16.92
C ALA A 909 5.20 -34.90 -17.28
N MET A 910 5.57 -34.10 -16.28
CA MET A 910 6.28 -32.82 -16.48
C MET A 910 7.67 -33.01 -17.11
N ALA A 911 8.46 -33.96 -16.60
CA ALA A 911 9.78 -34.29 -17.14
C ALA A 911 9.68 -34.81 -18.59
N ASP A 912 8.76 -35.75 -18.85
CA ASP A 912 8.54 -36.33 -20.18
C ASP A 912 8.11 -35.25 -21.18
N ARG A 913 7.33 -34.25 -20.77
CA ARG A 913 6.98 -33.12 -21.64
C ARG A 913 8.20 -32.28 -22.01
N ILE A 914 9.07 -31.97 -21.06
CA ILE A 914 10.31 -31.23 -21.33
C ILE A 914 11.20 -31.98 -22.32
N ILE A 915 11.34 -33.30 -22.14
CA ILE A 915 12.08 -34.16 -23.07
C ILE A 915 11.47 -34.11 -24.47
N ARG A 916 10.14 -34.19 -24.59
CA ARG A 916 9.45 -34.04 -25.89
C ARG A 916 9.68 -32.66 -26.51
N MET A 917 9.66 -31.57 -25.75
CA MET A 917 9.92 -30.22 -26.27
C MET A 917 11.35 -30.07 -26.79
N ARG A 918 12.34 -30.70 -26.14
CA ARG A 918 13.72 -30.78 -26.64
C ARG A 918 13.79 -31.47 -28.00
N GLN A 919 13.16 -32.64 -28.10
CA GLN A 919 13.14 -33.41 -29.33
C GLN A 919 12.48 -32.63 -30.47
N GLN A 920 11.30 -32.05 -30.23
CA GLN A 920 10.58 -31.26 -31.23
C GLN A 920 11.38 -30.04 -31.70
N LEU A 921 12.02 -29.31 -30.79
CA LEU A 921 12.85 -28.15 -31.16
C LEU A 921 14.06 -28.57 -32.02
N PHE A 922 14.73 -29.67 -31.64
CA PHE A 922 15.84 -30.20 -32.42
C PHE A 922 15.41 -30.65 -33.82
N ASP A 923 14.31 -31.40 -33.92
CA ASP A 923 13.79 -31.89 -35.20
C ASP A 923 13.33 -30.73 -36.09
N ALA A 924 12.71 -29.69 -35.51
CA ALA A 924 12.30 -28.49 -36.24
C ALA A 924 13.50 -27.71 -36.77
N LEU A 925 14.55 -27.49 -35.96
CA LEU A 925 15.78 -26.82 -36.41
C LEU A 925 16.49 -27.60 -37.52
N ARG A 926 16.53 -28.93 -37.41
CA ARG A 926 17.09 -29.81 -38.44
C ARG A 926 16.28 -29.76 -39.73
N ALA A 927 14.95 -29.84 -39.64
CA ALA A 927 14.06 -29.78 -40.80
C ALA A 927 14.13 -28.42 -41.51
N LYS A 928 14.33 -27.33 -40.77
CA LYS A 928 14.53 -25.98 -41.31
C LYS A 928 15.90 -25.80 -42.00
N GLY A 929 16.85 -26.72 -41.80
CA GLY A 929 18.22 -26.59 -42.29
C GLY A 929 19.00 -25.48 -41.57
N THR A 930 18.73 -25.25 -40.28
CA THR A 930 19.40 -24.21 -39.50
C THR A 930 20.90 -24.47 -39.39
N PRO A 931 21.78 -23.49 -39.73
CA PRO A 931 23.22 -23.67 -39.65
C PRO A 931 23.72 -24.08 -38.26
N GLY A 932 24.73 -24.96 -38.22
CA GLY A 932 25.39 -25.46 -37.00
C GLY A 932 24.83 -26.79 -36.48
N ASP A 933 25.55 -27.43 -35.54
CA ASP A 933 25.04 -28.59 -34.80
C ASP A 933 24.12 -28.12 -33.65
N TRP A 934 22.94 -28.72 -33.56
CA TRP A 934 21.94 -28.47 -32.51
C TRP A 934 21.66 -29.70 -31.64
N SER A 935 22.44 -30.78 -31.81
CA SER A 935 22.28 -32.05 -31.08
C SER A 935 22.42 -31.90 -29.55
N HIS A 936 23.07 -30.83 -29.08
CA HIS A 936 23.19 -30.53 -27.65
C HIS A 936 21.82 -30.29 -26.98
N ILE A 937 20.79 -29.85 -27.72
CA ILE A 937 19.45 -29.60 -27.16
C ILE A 937 18.84 -30.88 -26.56
N ILE A 938 19.06 -32.03 -27.20
CA ILE A 938 18.55 -33.34 -26.74
C ILE A 938 19.52 -34.08 -25.82
N LYS A 939 20.82 -33.75 -25.85
CA LYS A 939 21.82 -34.30 -24.93
C LYS A 939 21.79 -33.63 -23.56
N GLN A 940 21.43 -32.34 -23.51
CA GLN A 940 21.25 -31.60 -22.27
C GLN A 940 19.95 -32.00 -21.58
N ILE A 941 19.95 -31.97 -20.25
CA ILE A 941 18.87 -32.44 -19.39
C ILE A 941 18.27 -31.33 -18.51
N GLY A 942 17.10 -31.61 -17.93
CA GLY A 942 16.40 -30.69 -17.03
C GLY A 942 15.68 -29.54 -17.75
N MET A 943 15.40 -28.45 -17.01
CA MET A 943 14.55 -27.36 -17.49
C MET A 943 15.21 -26.41 -18.50
N PHE A 944 16.54 -26.40 -18.61
CA PHE A 944 17.26 -25.38 -19.38
C PHE A 944 18.13 -25.96 -20.48
N THR A 945 18.27 -25.17 -21.53
CA THR A 945 19.20 -25.45 -22.63
C THR A 945 20.08 -24.24 -22.82
N PHE A 946 21.38 -24.48 -22.92
CA PHE A 946 22.31 -23.44 -23.35
C PHE A 946 22.41 -23.49 -24.88
N THR A 947 21.79 -22.51 -25.55
CA THR A 947 21.62 -22.57 -27.02
C THR A 947 22.93 -22.37 -27.77
N GLY A 948 23.88 -21.63 -27.18
CA GLY A 948 25.10 -21.17 -27.86
C GLY A 948 24.93 -19.88 -28.65
N LEU A 949 23.76 -19.25 -28.60
CA LEU A 949 23.52 -17.93 -29.20
C LEU A 949 24.28 -16.84 -28.43
N ASN A 950 24.85 -15.89 -29.17
CA ASN A 950 25.55 -14.74 -28.58
C ASN A 950 24.56 -13.61 -28.19
N LYS A 951 25.09 -12.57 -27.54
CA LYS A 951 24.28 -11.45 -27.02
C LYS A 951 23.56 -10.72 -28.14
N GLU A 952 24.20 -10.54 -29.29
CA GLU A 952 23.68 -9.84 -30.46
C GLU A 952 22.50 -10.62 -31.07
N GLN A 953 22.63 -11.94 -31.19
CA GLN A 953 21.57 -12.84 -31.64
C GLN A 953 20.38 -12.87 -30.68
N VAL A 954 20.63 -12.90 -29.37
CA VAL A 954 19.57 -12.82 -28.35
C VAL A 954 18.83 -11.49 -28.42
N ALA A 955 19.57 -10.37 -28.56
CA ALA A 955 18.97 -9.04 -28.71
C ALA A 955 18.13 -8.94 -29.98
N PHE A 956 18.61 -9.50 -31.10
CA PHE A 956 17.87 -9.60 -32.35
C PHE A 956 16.55 -10.39 -32.17
N MET A 957 16.59 -11.56 -31.53
CA MET A 957 15.40 -12.36 -31.26
C MET A 957 14.40 -11.64 -30.33
N THR A 958 14.90 -10.89 -29.36
CA THR A 958 14.05 -10.09 -28.47
C THR A 958 13.35 -8.99 -29.25
N LYS A 959 14.08 -8.26 -30.09
CA LYS A 959 13.57 -7.10 -30.84
C LYS A 959 12.62 -7.48 -31.98
N GLU A 960 13.00 -8.48 -32.78
CA GLU A 960 12.31 -8.79 -34.04
C GLU A 960 11.27 -9.91 -33.87
N TYR A 961 11.45 -10.81 -32.91
CA TYR A 961 10.59 -11.98 -32.70
C TYR A 961 9.86 -11.97 -31.34
N HIS A 962 10.09 -10.96 -30.49
CA HIS A 962 9.49 -10.86 -29.15
C HIS A 962 9.81 -12.08 -28.26
N ILE A 963 10.98 -12.71 -28.45
CA ILE A 963 11.41 -13.87 -27.67
C ILE A 963 12.39 -13.42 -26.59
N TYR A 964 11.99 -13.61 -25.34
CA TYR A 964 12.69 -13.15 -24.16
C TYR A 964 13.47 -14.31 -23.52
N MET A 965 14.79 -14.22 -23.52
CA MET A 965 15.72 -15.17 -22.88
C MET A 965 16.87 -14.43 -22.22
N THR A 966 17.71 -15.13 -21.46
CA THR A 966 18.90 -14.48 -20.87
C THR A 966 19.94 -14.19 -21.94
N SER A 967 20.72 -13.13 -21.75
CA SER A 967 21.68 -12.62 -22.74
C SER A 967 22.84 -13.58 -23.04
N ASP A 968 23.03 -14.60 -22.21
CA ASP A 968 23.97 -15.69 -22.42
C ASP A 968 23.41 -16.83 -23.29
N GLY A 969 22.17 -16.70 -23.80
CA GLY A 969 21.54 -17.68 -24.67
C GLY A 969 20.94 -18.88 -23.94
N ARG A 970 20.76 -18.84 -22.61
CA ARG A 970 20.01 -19.88 -21.88
C ARG A 970 18.51 -19.72 -22.11
N ILE A 971 17.84 -20.78 -22.54
CA ILE A 971 16.38 -20.86 -22.68
C ILE A 971 15.78 -21.87 -21.69
N SER A 972 14.56 -21.58 -21.24
CA SER A 972 13.71 -22.48 -20.44
C SER A 972 12.88 -23.37 -21.35
N MET A 973 13.21 -24.66 -21.41
CA MET A 973 12.44 -25.68 -22.15
C MET A 973 11.05 -25.88 -21.55
N ALA A 974 10.89 -25.59 -20.25
CA ALA A 974 9.61 -25.70 -19.57
C ALA A 974 8.59 -24.61 -19.97
N GLY A 975 9.06 -23.53 -20.61
CA GLY A 975 8.23 -22.47 -21.18
C GLY A 975 7.79 -22.72 -22.61
N LEU A 976 8.29 -23.77 -23.27
CA LEU A 976 7.92 -24.14 -24.63
C LEU A 976 6.66 -25.00 -24.69
N SER A 977 6.01 -24.94 -25.84
CA SER A 977 4.88 -25.78 -26.24
C SER A 977 5.01 -26.13 -27.72
N SER A 978 4.33 -27.17 -28.17
CA SER A 978 4.32 -27.61 -29.57
C SER A 978 3.89 -26.48 -30.51
N ARG A 979 3.05 -25.55 -30.02
CA ARG A 979 2.60 -24.36 -30.77
C ARG A 979 3.66 -23.27 -30.91
N THR A 980 4.58 -23.17 -29.95
CA THR A 980 5.60 -22.11 -29.90
C THR A 980 6.95 -22.55 -30.45
N VAL A 981 7.19 -23.87 -30.56
CA VAL A 981 8.41 -24.43 -31.18
C VAL A 981 8.66 -23.90 -32.59
N PRO A 982 7.68 -23.82 -33.52
CA PRO A 982 7.92 -23.27 -34.85
C PRO A 982 8.41 -21.81 -34.81
N HIS A 983 7.78 -20.96 -33.99
CA HIS A 983 8.17 -19.56 -33.83
C HIS A 983 9.60 -19.42 -33.30
N LEU A 984 9.97 -20.21 -32.29
CA LEU A 984 11.35 -20.23 -31.79
C LEU A 984 12.33 -20.73 -32.86
N THR A 985 11.96 -21.76 -33.61
CA THR A 985 12.81 -22.33 -34.67
C THR A 985 13.12 -21.28 -35.74
N ASP A 986 12.09 -20.56 -36.20
CA ASP A 986 12.24 -19.50 -37.19
C ASP A 986 13.11 -18.35 -36.67
N ALA A 987 12.92 -17.96 -35.41
CA ALA A 987 13.71 -16.92 -34.78
C ALA A 987 15.20 -17.30 -34.61
N ILE A 988 15.49 -18.54 -34.18
CA ILE A 988 16.86 -19.05 -34.07
C ILE A 988 17.50 -19.09 -35.47
N HIS A 989 16.80 -19.61 -36.46
CA HIS A 989 17.29 -19.68 -37.84
C HIS A 989 17.63 -18.29 -38.39
N ALA A 990 16.72 -17.32 -38.19
CA ALA A 990 16.94 -15.94 -38.59
C ALA A 990 18.12 -15.31 -37.84
N ALA A 991 18.25 -15.54 -36.53
CA ALA A 991 19.33 -15.00 -35.73
C ALA A 991 20.71 -15.47 -36.24
N VAL A 992 20.87 -16.76 -36.53
CA VAL A 992 22.17 -17.30 -36.97
C VAL A 992 22.49 -17.00 -38.44
N THR A 993 21.50 -16.63 -39.26
CA THR A 993 21.71 -16.33 -40.69
C THR A 993 21.79 -14.83 -40.98
N ARG A 994 21.01 -14.00 -40.26
CA ARG A 994 20.82 -12.56 -40.55
C ARG A 994 21.50 -11.64 -39.55
N ALA A 995 21.60 -12.04 -38.27
CA ALA A 995 22.29 -11.26 -37.24
C ALA A 995 23.76 -11.72 -37.19
N ARG A 996 24.57 -11.19 -38.12
CA ARG A 996 26.02 -11.41 -38.15
C ARG A 996 26.75 -10.31 -37.39
#